data_AF-A0AAV6FFI2-F1
#
_entry.id   AF-A0AAV6FFI2-F1
#
_cell.length_a   1.000
_cell.length_b   1.000
_cell.length_c   1.000
_cell.angle_alpha   90.00
_cell.angle_beta   90.00
_cell.angle_gamma   90.00
#
_symmetry.space_group_name_H-M   'P 1'
#
loop_
_entity.id
_entity.type
_entity.pdbx_description
1 polymer ?
#
loop_
_entity_poly.entity_id
_entity_poly.type
_entity_poly.pdbx_seq_one_letter_code
_entity_poly.pdbx_strand_id
1 'polypeptide(L)'
;MVAVHTSGQPAASTEWIVCLDKRPAERSGEDVDIILARLKGVKAFERFHPNLLQQICLCGFYEYLEKGITLYRQGDIGTSWYAVLSGSLDVKVSETANHQDAVTICTMGMGTAFGESILDNTPRHATIVSRENSELLRIEQREFKTLWEKYRHCMAALLAPPYGVMDSGANTDRMPDKDNLNNDPLNFLTKNLNKVPSEKMLRAGKVSRNAILARAPNMIRDRKYHLKTYRQCCVGTELVDWMLQQSACVHSRAHAVGMWQSLLEEGVLNHVDQELSFQDKYLFYRFLDDEDEDAVLPSDEEKREAEEELQETLLFLSQIGPDAHLRMILHKPPGQRTGEDLEIIYDELLHIKALSHLSNTVKRELAGVIIFESHAKAGTVLFNQGEEGTSWYIIQKGSVNVVIYGKGVVCTLHEGDDFGKLALVNDAPRAASIVLREDNCHFLRVDKEDFNRILRDVEANTVRLKEHDVDVLVLQKSLRSSGHANVPAHFKYTVMSGTAEKILEHLLETMRLDVHYTDPDPALDDFVLMHGIFMPISQLCPALIAQYPKLYHLCPVCTYHAQSSQGSEQERLDYAVGSKRRVLSLALRWTNMLAHNLLEEDTALSFLEELFGFVANDARVLRPLKDLHTDLEKIVKSYTDDARSAQKKHKVLLRQFSSGEERDHTYTTIRVPVLASGREVTVAVADKLGSTEDLILISLSSAGEKQILKPSEVSVFQALGVNGRLFVCPRDQLDALAPLPEQEGPSSGSMSSFELMSSKDLAFQMTLYDWELFSCVHEHEFVYHTFGRQAYRRSTANLDLFLRRFNQLQFWVVTEVCLCGQLSKRVQLLKKFIKIAAHCREFRNLNSFFAIIMGMSNPAVSRLTQTWEKLPSKFKKFYAEFESLLDPSRNHRSYRLTVAKMEPPIIPFTPLLLKDMTFTHEGNKTFIDNMVNFEKMRLIANTIRTVRHCRSQPFNPEASPASKNPQEVRNYVRQITVIDNQRTLSQLSLRLEPRKA
;
A
#
# COMPACT_ATOMS: atom_id res chain seq x y z
N MET A 1 -5.52 7.31 8.14
CA MET A 1 -4.56 6.69 9.08
C MET A 1 -4.80 5.20 9.12
N VAL A 2 -3.75 4.38 8.99
CA VAL A 2 -3.85 2.92 9.03
C VAL A 2 -4.11 2.49 10.47
N ALA A 3 -5.38 2.30 10.84
CA ALA A 3 -5.72 1.64 12.09
C ALA A 3 -5.36 0.14 11.95
N VAL A 4 -4.58 -0.39 12.88
CA VAL A 4 -4.24 -1.82 12.94
C VAL A 4 -5.45 -2.57 13.46
N HIS A 5 -6.31 -3.01 12.55
CA HIS A 5 -7.44 -3.86 12.88
C HIS A 5 -6.98 -5.33 12.90
N THR A 6 -6.78 -5.87 14.09
CA THR A 6 -6.66 -7.31 14.30
C THR A 6 -8.08 -7.90 14.21
N SER A 7 -8.35 -8.60 13.10
CA SER A 7 -9.60 -9.28 12.71
C SER A 7 -10.57 -8.51 11.79
N GLY A 8 -10.75 -9.06 10.59
CA GLY A 8 -12.04 -9.28 9.96
C GLY A 8 -12.76 -8.11 9.26
N GLN A 9 -12.87 -6.93 9.85
CA GLN A 9 -13.55 -5.79 9.23
C GLN A 9 -13.00 -4.45 9.74
N PRO A 10 -12.76 -3.46 8.85
CA PRO A 10 -12.13 -2.20 9.22
C PRO A 10 -13.15 -1.20 9.74
N ALA A 11 -13.49 -1.29 11.03
CA ALA A 11 -14.53 -0.47 11.65
C ALA A 11 -14.31 1.06 11.50
N ALA A 12 -13.06 1.55 11.41
CA ALA A 12 -12.79 2.98 11.25
C ALA A 12 -12.82 3.49 9.80
N SER A 13 -12.72 2.61 8.78
CA SER A 13 -12.77 3.03 7.36
C SER A 13 -14.13 2.78 6.70
N THR A 14 -15.05 2.08 7.38
CA THR A 14 -16.39 1.73 6.86
C THR A 14 -17.53 2.39 7.62
N GLU A 15 -17.26 3.24 8.62
CA GLU A 15 -18.32 3.91 9.40
C GLU A 15 -19.27 4.73 8.51
N TRP A 16 -18.72 5.43 7.51
CA TRP A 16 -19.52 6.16 6.52
C TRP A 16 -20.38 5.25 5.62
N ILE A 17 -19.97 4.00 5.40
CA ILE A 17 -20.76 3.00 4.65
C ILE A 17 -21.96 2.58 5.50
N VAL A 18 -21.73 2.30 6.79
CA VAL A 18 -22.82 2.00 7.74
C VAL A 18 -23.81 3.16 7.81
N CYS A 19 -23.33 4.42 7.76
CA CYS A 19 -24.19 5.59 7.68
C CYS A 19 -25.01 5.65 6.37
N LEU A 20 -24.45 5.23 5.23
CA LEU A 20 -25.15 5.18 3.94
C LEU A 20 -26.11 3.99 3.81
N ASP A 21 -25.85 2.88 4.51
CA ASP A 21 -26.75 1.72 4.59
C ASP A 21 -28.04 2.04 5.36
N LYS A 22 -28.00 3.02 6.28
CA LYS A 22 -29.22 3.57 6.90
C LYS A 22 -30.10 4.20 5.82
N ARG A 23 -31.40 3.92 5.88
CA ARG A 23 -32.38 4.55 4.98
C ARG A 23 -32.32 6.08 5.15
N PRO A 24 -32.53 6.88 4.08
CA PRO A 24 -32.50 8.34 4.17
C PRO A 24 -33.29 8.94 5.34
N ALA A 25 -34.46 8.37 5.65
CA ALA A 25 -35.32 8.83 6.76
C ALA A 25 -34.79 8.51 8.17
N GLU A 26 -33.82 7.60 8.29
CA GLU A 26 -33.24 7.12 9.55
C GLU A 26 -31.87 7.76 9.87
N ARG A 27 -31.37 8.64 8.99
CA ARG A 27 -30.06 9.28 9.16
C ARG A 27 -30.12 10.42 10.18
N SER A 28 -29.16 10.41 11.11
CA SER A 28 -28.93 11.50 12.06
C SER A 28 -28.03 12.59 11.47
N GLY A 29 -27.94 13.74 12.15
CA GLY A 29 -26.98 14.79 11.76
C GLY A 29 -25.52 14.32 11.79
N GLU A 30 -25.17 13.47 12.76
CA GLU A 30 -23.83 12.87 12.87
C GLU A 30 -23.52 11.92 11.70
N ASP A 31 -24.51 11.13 11.26
CA ASP A 31 -24.37 10.27 10.07
C ASP A 31 -24.04 11.10 8.83
N VAL A 32 -24.75 12.22 8.64
CA VAL A 32 -24.52 13.14 7.51
C VAL A 32 -23.13 13.77 7.58
N ASP A 33 -22.67 14.16 8.77
CA ASP A 33 -21.33 14.75 8.94
C ASP A 33 -20.22 13.74 8.62
N ILE A 34 -20.38 12.48 9.01
CA ILE A 34 -19.44 11.38 8.69
C ILE A 34 -19.39 11.12 7.18
N ILE A 35 -20.55 11.02 6.53
CA ILE A 35 -20.64 10.83 5.06
C ILE A 35 -20.03 12.04 4.35
N LEU A 36 -20.37 13.25 4.78
CA LEU A 36 -19.89 14.50 4.19
C LEU A 36 -18.37 14.62 4.28
N ALA A 37 -17.77 14.23 5.41
CA ALA A 37 -16.32 14.21 5.58
C ALA A 37 -15.64 13.29 4.56
N ARG A 38 -16.29 12.18 4.16
CA ARG A 38 -15.81 11.28 3.11
C ARG A 38 -16.02 11.85 1.71
N LEU A 39 -17.24 12.28 1.38
CA LEU A 39 -17.59 12.70 0.02
C LEU A 39 -16.90 14.01 -0.41
N LYS A 40 -16.57 14.91 0.53
CA LYS A 40 -15.78 16.12 0.24
C LYS A 40 -14.44 15.84 -0.43
N GLY A 41 -13.85 14.66 -0.19
CA GLY A 41 -12.58 14.25 -0.80
C GLY A 41 -12.71 13.57 -2.17
N VAL A 42 -13.93 13.42 -2.71
CA VAL A 42 -14.13 12.80 -4.02
C VAL A 42 -14.11 13.89 -5.10
N LYS A 43 -13.26 13.71 -6.12
CA LYS A 43 -13.03 14.70 -7.17
C LYS A 43 -14.30 15.16 -7.89
N ALA A 44 -15.26 14.26 -8.12
CA ALA A 44 -16.58 14.56 -8.67
C ALA A 44 -17.32 15.69 -7.93
N PHE A 45 -17.06 15.81 -6.61
CA PHE A 45 -17.77 16.70 -5.70
C PHE A 45 -16.94 17.93 -5.30
N GLU A 46 -15.70 18.07 -5.78
CA GLU A 46 -14.80 19.17 -5.40
C GLU A 46 -15.40 20.55 -5.75
N ARG A 47 -16.13 20.63 -6.87
CA ARG A 47 -16.80 21.86 -7.32
C ARG A 47 -18.23 22.01 -6.78
N PHE A 48 -18.72 21.07 -5.97
CA PHE A 48 -20.09 21.14 -5.45
C PHE A 48 -20.17 22.11 -4.27
N HIS A 49 -21.21 22.95 -4.30
CA HIS A 49 -21.52 23.80 -3.16
C HIS A 49 -21.76 22.93 -1.92
N PRO A 50 -21.27 23.29 -0.71
CA PRO A 50 -21.40 22.47 0.49
C PRO A 50 -22.84 22.02 0.79
N ASN A 51 -23.82 22.91 0.56
CA ASN A 51 -25.24 22.57 0.70
C ASN A 51 -25.71 21.49 -0.28
N LEU A 52 -25.24 21.49 -1.53
CA LEU A 52 -25.57 20.44 -2.49
C LEU A 52 -25.01 19.10 -2.02
N LEU A 53 -23.75 19.08 -1.58
CA LEU A 53 -23.12 17.86 -1.09
C LEU A 53 -23.81 17.31 0.15
N GLN A 54 -24.27 18.18 1.05
CA GLN A 54 -25.08 17.79 2.21
C GLN A 54 -26.41 17.16 1.79
N GLN A 55 -27.09 17.70 0.77
CA GLN A 55 -28.31 17.07 0.25
C GLN A 55 -28.03 15.69 -0.37
N ILE A 56 -26.91 15.54 -1.07
CA ILE A 56 -26.47 14.23 -1.58
C ILE A 56 -26.23 13.24 -0.44
N CYS A 57 -25.64 13.68 0.67
CA CYS A 57 -25.45 12.84 1.86
C CYS A 57 -26.78 12.41 2.48
N LEU A 58 -27.84 13.19 2.33
CA LEU A 58 -29.18 12.86 2.85
C LEU A 58 -29.90 11.82 1.98
N CYS A 59 -29.74 11.86 0.66
CA CYS A 59 -30.53 11.01 -0.26
C CYS A 59 -29.74 9.91 -0.98
N GLY A 60 -28.40 9.91 -0.92
CA GLY A 60 -27.56 8.95 -1.64
C GLY A 60 -27.56 7.55 -0.99
N PHE A 61 -27.40 6.52 -1.81
CA PHE A 61 -27.29 5.11 -1.40
C PHE A 61 -25.89 4.58 -1.74
N TYR A 62 -25.39 3.68 -0.90
CA TYR A 62 -24.17 2.93 -1.21
C TYR A 62 -24.50 1.71 -2.06
N GLU A 63 -23.69 1.43 -3.08
CA GLU A 63 -23.85 0.27 -3.94
C GLU A 63 -22.49 -0.39 -4.20
N TYR A 64 -22.41 -1.69 -3.92
CA TYR A 64 -21.20 -2.50 -4.12
C TYR A 64 -21.42 -3.47 -5.29
N LEU A 65 -20.55 -3.39 -6.30
CA LEU A 65 -20.58 -4.25 -7.47
C LEU A 65 -19.34 -5.15 -7.47
N GLU A 66 -19.54 -6.46 -7.51
CA GLU A 66 -18.46 -7.40 -7.79
C GLU A 66 -17.98 -7.27 -9.24
N LYS A 67 -16.75 -7.71 -9.55
CA LYS A 67 -16.22 -7.71 -10.92
C LYS A 67 -17.14 -8.46 -11.90
N GLY A 68 -17.44 -7.84 -13.03
CA GLY A 68 -18.19 -8.41 -14.15
C GLY A 68 -19.71 -8.21 -14.09
N ILE A 69 -20.22 -7.53 -13.06
CA ILE A 69 -21.63 -7.20 -12.91
C ILE A 69 -22.03 -6.10 -13.89
N THR A 70 -23.11 -6.32 -14.64
CA THR A 70 -23.71 -5.32 -15.52
C THR A 70 -24.68 -4.46 -14.72
N LEU A 71 -24.41 -3.17 -14.59
CA LEU A 71 -25.26 -2.22 -13.86
C LEU A 71 -26.55 -1.92 -14.63
N TYR A 72 -26.43 -1.68 -15.93
CA TYR A 72 -27.54 -1.58 -16.88
C TYR A 72 -27.03 -1.80 -18.31
N ARG A 73 -27.94 -2.10 -19.24
CA ARG A 73 -27.66 -2.28 -20.66
C ARG A 73 -28.07 -1.06 -21.47
N GLN A 74 -27.41 -0.90 -22.63
CA GLN A 74 -27.82 0.05 -23.65
C GLN A 74 -29.30 -0.19 -24.02
N GLY A 75 -30.09 0.88 -24.06
CA GLY A 75 -31.52 0.84 -24.34
C GLY A 75 -32.42 0.71 -23.12
N ASP A 76 -31.89 0.35 -21.94
CA ASP A 76 -32.67 0.30 -20.71
C ASP A 76 -33.18 1.70 -20.31
N ILE A 77 -34.32 1.76 -19.64
CA ILE A 77 -34.78 3.01 -18.99
C ILE A 77 -34.02 3.16 -17.67
N GLY A 78 -33.24 4.23 -17.55
CA GLY A 78 -32.47 4.51 -16.35
C GLY A 78 -33.33 4.95 -15.17
N THR A 79 -32.97 4.49 -13.96
CA THR A 79 -33.68 4.84 -12.71
C THR A 79 -32.85 5.68 -11.74
N SER A 80 -31.53 5.73 -11.94
CA SER A 80 -30.61 6.34 -10.98
C SER A 80 -29.40 6.97 -11.66
N TRP A 81 -28.78 7.93 -10.96
CA TRP A 81 -27.50 8.55 -11.29
C TRP A 81 -26.42 7.98 -10.35
N TYR A 82 -25.18 7.90 -10.81
CA TYR A 82 -24.10 7.22 -10.11
C TYR A 82 -22.83 8.07 -10.05
N ALA A 83 -22.08 7.94 -8.96
CA ALA A 83 -20.70 8.40 -8.85
C ALA A 83 -19.79 7.28 -8.35
N VAL A 84 -18.62 7.10 -8.99
CA VAL A 84 -17.67 6.04 -8.63
C VAL A 84 -16.85 6.48 -7.42
N LEU A 85 -17.03 5.81 -6.29
CA LEU A 85 -16.27 6.04 -5.05
C LEU A 85 -14.98 5.24 -5.02
N SER A 86 -14.99 4.03 -5.60
CA SER A 86 -13.84 3.13 -5.74
C SER A 86 -14.06 2.15 -6.89
N GLY A 87 -12.97 1.58 -7.44
CA GLY A 87 -12.99 0.67 -8.58
C GLY A 87 -13.10 1.36 -9.95
N SER A 88 -13.50 0.57 -10.96
CA SER A 88 -13.61 1.02 -12.35
C SER A 88 -14.67 0.23 -13.13
N LEU A 89 -15.27 0.88 -14.12
CA LEU A 89 -16.36 0.34 -14.95
C LEU A 89 -16.06 0.52 -16.43
N ASP A 90 -16.34 -0.52 -17.22
CA ASP A 90 -16.27 -0.50 -18.67
C ASP A 90 -17.56 0.10 -19.25
N VAL A 91 -17.41 1.05 -20.19
CA VAL A 91 -18.51 1.57 -21.01
C VAL A 91 -18.54 0.79 -22.32
N LYS A 92 -19.63 0.06 -22.59
CA LYS A 92 -19.78 -0.77 -23.79
C LYS A 92 -20.90 -0.26 -24.68
N VAL A 93 -20.66 -0.15 -25.97
CA VAL A 93 -21.66 0.28 -26.96
C VAL A 93 -21.76 -0.74 -28.08
N SER A 94 -22.99 -1.07 -28.47
CA SER A 94 -23.29 -1.81 -29.70
C SER A 94 -23.88 -0.87 -30.75
N GLU A 95 -23.39 -0.98 -31.98
CA GLU A 95 -23.99 -0.37 -33.17
C GLU A 95 -25.16 -1.21 -33.72
N THR A 96 -25.25 -2.49 -33.31
CA THR A 96 -26.36 -3.38 -33.66
C THR A 96 -27.40 -3.42 -32.53
N ALA A 97 -28.59 -3.96 -32.82
CA ALA A 97 -29.58 -4.26 -31.78
C ALA A 97 -29.15 -5.43 -30.87
N ASN A 98 -28.01 -6.09 -31.16
CA ASN A 98 -27.50 -7.22 -30.40
C ASN A 98 -26.45 -6.74 -29.37
N HIS A 99 -26.69 -7.04 -28.09
CA HIS A 99 -25.76 -6.67 -27.02
C HIS A 99 -24.47 -7.50 -27.00
N GLN A 100 -24.42 -8.63 -27.70
CA GLN A 100 -23.20 -9.45 -27.79
C GLN A 100 -22.10 -8.77 -28.62
N ASP A 101 -22.48 -7.88 -29.53
CA ASP A 101 -21.56 -7.11 -30.37
C ASP A 101 -21.05 -5.85 -29.64
N ALA A 102 -21.43 -5.65 -28.38
CA ALA A 102 -21.07 -4.45 -27.63
C ALA A 102 -19.57 -4.42 -27.31
N VAL A 103 -18.90 -3.35 -27.72
CA VAL A 103 -17.47 -3.16 -27.55
C VAL A 103 -17.15 -2.12 -26.47
N THR A 104 -16.09 -2.33 -25.70
CA THR A 104 -15.64 -1.37 -24.68
C THR A 104 -14.99 -0.16 -25.34
N ILE A 105 -15.56 1.03 -25.15
CA ILE A 105 -15.08 2.29 -25.74
C ILE A 105 -14.12 3.05 -24.80
N CYS A 106 -14.38 3.00 -23.49
CA CYS A 106 -13.59 3.66 -22.45
C CYS A 106 -13.84 3.02 -21.08
N THR A 107 -12.98 3.37 -20.13
CA THR A 107 -13.08 2.98 -18.72
C THR A 107 -13.38 4.20 -17.85
N MET A 108 -14.34 4.11 -16.94
CA MET A 108 -14.63 5.14 -15.93
C MET A 108 -14.08 4.70 -14.57
N GLY A 109 -13.29 5.54 -13.92
CA GLY A 109 -12.68 5.31 -12.62
C GLY A 109 -13.26 6.17 -11.50
N MET A 110 -12.64 6.04 -10.32
CA MET A 110 -12.96 6.82 -9.12
C MET A 110 -13.01 8.33 -9.40
N GLY A 111 -14.11 8.97 -8.97
CA GLY A 111 -14.34 10.41 -9.17
C GLY A 111 -15.06 10.74 -10.47
N THR A 112 -15.34 9.77 -11.34
CA THR A 112 -16.23 9.96 -12.49
C THR A 112 -17.68 9.71 -12.09
N ALA A 113 -18.60 10.49 -12.66
CA ALA A 113 -20.03 10.37 -12.45
C ALA A 113 -20.78 10.21 -13.77
N PHE A 114 -21.91 9.51 -13.75
CA PHE A 114 -22.64 9.14 -14.96
C PHE A 114 -24.12 8.81 -14.69
N GLY A 115 -24.91 8.77 -15.75
CA GLY A 115 -26.30 8.31 -15.73
C GLY A 115 -27.33 9.42 -15.65
N GLU A 116 -26.93 10.65 -15.97
CA GLU A 116 -27.76 11.86 -16.01
C GLU A 116 -28.86 11.83 -17.08
N SER A 117 -28.84 10.85 -18.00
CA SER A 117 -29.89 10.61 -19.00
C SER A 117 -31.28 10.37 -18.38
N ILE A 118 -31.34 10.09 -17.07
CA ILE A 118 -32.60 9.99 -16.33
C ILE A 118 -33.33 11.34 -16.19
N LEU A 119 -32.68 12.47 -16.40
CA LEU A 119 -33.30 13.79 -16.21
C LEU A 119 -34.43 14.06 -17.21
N ASP A 120 -34.36 13.48 -18.42
CA ASP A 120 -35.37 13.56 -19.47
C ASP A 120 -35.92 12.18 -19.90
N ASN A 121 -35.60 11.11 -19.16
CA ASN A 121 -35.96 9.73 -19.45
C ASN A 121 -35.37 9.18 -20.76
N THR A 122 -34.22 9.70 -21.21
CA THR A 122 -33.52 9.14 -22.37
C THR A 122 -33.01 7.73 -22.04
N PRO A 123 -33.30 6.72 -22.89
CA PRO A 123 -32.77 5.37 -22.74
C PRO A 123 -31.25 5.36 -22.64
N ARG A 124 -30.68 4.41 -21.91
CA ARG A 124 -29.24 4.33 -21.68
C ARG A 124 -28.48 4.21 -23.00
N HIS A 125 -27.51 5.10 -23.21
CA HIS A 125 -26.71 5.15 -24.45
C HIS A 125 -25.71 3.99 -24.59
N ALA A 126 -25.34 3.37 -23.47
CA ALA A 126 -24.32 2.34 -23.33
C ALA A 126 -24.68 1.32 -22.25
N THR A 127 -24.06 0.14 -22.33
CA THR A 127 -24.04 -0.90 -21.29
C THR A 127 -22.86 -0.63 -20.37
N ILE A 128 -23.09 -0.60 -19.06
CA ILE A 128 -22.03 -0.37 -18.05
C ILE A 128 -21.76 -1.66 -17.28
N VAL A 129 -20.50 -2.08 -17.21
CA VAL A 129 -20.07 -3.32 -16.54
C VAL A 129 -18.93 -3.03 -15.59
N SER A 130 -18.99 -3.53 -14.36
CA SER A 130 -17.88 -3.40 -13.40
C SER A 130 -16.66 -4.18 -13.91
N ARG A 131 -15.52 -3.49 -14.02
CA ARG A 131 -14.25 -4.07 -14.49
C ARG A 131 -13.51 -4.78 -13.35
N GLU A 132 -13.71 -4.26 -12.14
CA GLU A 132 -13.21 -4.75 -10.86
C GLU A 132 -14.27 -4.55 -9.77
N ASN A 133 -14.00 -5.01 -8.54
CA ASN A 133 -14.89 -4.73 -7.42
C ASN A 133 -14.99 -3.21 -7.22
N SER A 134 -16.21 -2.67 -7.34
CA SER A 134 -16.45 -1.24 -7.44
C SER A 134 -17.48 -0.77 -6.43
N GLU A 135 -17.23 0.40 -5.84
CA GLU A 135 -18.09 1.06 -4.87
C GLU A 135 -18.68 2.31 -5.51
N LEU A 136 -20.01 2.43 -5.51
CA LEU A 136 -20.74 3.52 -6.14
C LEU A 136 -21.60 4.25 -5.12
N LEU A 137 -21.77 5.55 -5.34
CA LEU A 137 -22.86 6.34 -4.77
C LEU A 137 -24.00 6.38 -5.78
N ARG A 138 -25.18 5.88 -5.41
CA ARG A 138 -26.39 5.93 -6.23
C ARG A 138 -27.34 7.01 -5.73
N ILE A 139 -27.88 7.83 -6.63
CA ILE A 139 -28.98 8.76 -6.36
C ILE A 139 -30.15 8.40 -7.26
N GLU A 140 -31.33 8.19 -6.68
CA GLU A 140 -32.54 7.87 -7.44
C GLU A 140 -33.02 9.07 -8.28
N GLN A 141 -33.66 8.78 -9.41
CA GLN A 141 -34.08 9.79 -10.41
C GLN A 141 -34.88 10.95 -9.80
N ARG A 142 -35.84 10.69 -8.91
CA ARG A 142 -36.69 11.72 -8.31
C ARG A 142 -35.87 12.73 -7.51
N GLU A 143 -34.98 12.23 -6.66
CA GLU A 143 -34.12 13.05 -5.84
C GLU A 143 -33.10 13.80 -6.70
N PHE A 144 -32.48 13.10 -7.66
CA PHE A 144 -31.50 13.71 -8.56
C PHE A 144 -32.10 14.85 -9.39
N LYS A 145 -33.33 14.68 -9.90
CA LYS A 145 -34.05 15.74 -10.62
C LYS A 145 -34.33 16.96 -9.74
N THR A 146 -34.74 16.73 -8.50
CA THR A 146 -34.97 17.80 -7.50
C THR A 146 -33.68 18.57 -7.20
N LEU A 147 -32.56 17.85 -7.03
CA LEU A 147 -31.25 18.46 -6.82
C LEU A 147 -30.80 19.27 -8.04
N TRP A 148 -30.97 18.73 -9.25
CA TRP A 148 -30.58 19.41 -10.48
C TRP A 148 -31.40 20.68 -10.73
N GLU A 149 -32.71 20.66 -10.51
CA GLU A 149 -33.56 21.84 -10.64
C GLU A 149 -33.14 22.97 -9.67
N LYS A 150 -32.73 22.60 -8.45
CA LYS A 150 -32.31 23.57 -7.41
C LYS A 150 -30.86 24.07 -7.57
N TYR A 151 -29.95 23.20 -8.01
CA TYR A 151 -28.50 23.46 -8.05
C TYR A 151 -27.90 23.37 -9.45
N ARG A 152 -28.70 23.60 -10.49
CA ARG A 152 -28.30 23.48 -11.91
C ARG A 152 -26.96 24.18 -12.22
N HIS A 153 -26.78 25.39 -11.73
CA HIS A 153 -25.57 26.19 -11.94
C HIS A 153 -24.30 25.54 -11.32
N CYS A 154 -24.43 24.86 -10.18
CA CYS A 154 -23.32 24.12 -9.57
C CYS A 154 -23.01 22.79 -10.30
N MET A 155 -24.01 22.18 -10.92
CA MET A 155 -23.87 20.88 -11.60
C MET A 155 -23.48 21.01 -13.07
N ALA A 156 -23.64 22.19 -13.67
CA ALA A 156 -23.46 22.39 -15.12
C ALA A 156 -22.09 21.97 -15.65
N ALA A 157 -21.02 22.17 -14.86
CA ALA A 157 -19.67 21.77 -15.24
C ALA A 157 -19.44 20.24 -15.15
N LEU A 158 -20.21 19.52 -14.34
CA LEU A 158 -20.07 18.07 -14.16
C LEU A 158 -20.86 17.26 -15.20
N LEU A 159 -22.10 17.66 -15.47
CA LEU A 159 -23.02 16.87 -16.31
C LEU A 159 -22.74 17.04 -17.81
N ALA A 160 -22.98 15.98 -18.59
CA ALA A 160 -22.92 16.05 -20.04
C ALA A 160 -24.08 16.90 -20.62
N PRO A 161 -23.90 17.53 -21.79
CA PRO A 161 -25.01 18.13 -22.53
C PRO A 161 -26.11 17.10 -22.85
N PRO A 162 -27.40 17.49 -22.84
CA PRO A 162 -27.94 18.85 -22.67
C PRO A 162 -28.12 19.28 -21.20
N TYR A 163 -27.71 18.46 -20.23
CA TYR A 163 -27.99 18.70 -18.81
C TYR A 163 -26.98 19.67 -18.15
N GLY A 164 -25.76 19.72 -18.69
CA GLY A 164 -24.70 20.66 -18.36
C GLY A 164 -24.15 21.41 -19.59
N VAL A 165 -22.93 21.95 -19.48
CA VAL A 165 -22.25 22.64 -20.59
C VAL A 165 -21.43 21.67 -21.46
N MET A 166 -21.30 22.00 -22.75
CA MET A 166 -20.49 21.22 -23.70
C MET A 166 -19.00 21.38 -23.43
N ASP A 167 -18.58 22.64 -23.29
CA ASP A 167 -17.22 23.03 -22.92
C ASP A 167 -17.28 23.91 -21.67
N SER A 168 -16.30 23.75 -20.78
CA SER A 168 -16.14 24.56 -19.57
C SER A 168 -14.97 25.55 -19.65
N GLY A 169 -14.30 25.63 -20.81
CA GLY A 169 -13.19 26.54 -21.08
C GLY A 169 -13.62 27.98 -21.38
N ALA A 170 -12.66 28.90 -21.51
CA ALA A 170 -12.88 30.35 -21.60
C ALA A 170 -13.55 30.87 -22.91
N ASN A 171 -14.25 30.03 -23.65
CA ASN A 171 -14.78 30.31 -25.00
C ASN A 171 -16.02 31.23 -25.04
N THR A 172 -16.42 31.89 -23.94
CA THR A 172 -17.56 32.82 -23.97
C THR A 172 -17.25 34.20 -24.53
N ASP A 173 -16.01 34.54 -24.86
CA ASP A 173 -15.67 35.81 -25.54
C ASP A 173 -14.51 35.67 -26.53
N ARG A 174 -14.81 35.40 -27.81
CA ARG A 174 -14.15 35.93 -29.04
C ARG A 174 -14.41 35.03 -30.25
N MET A 175 -14.81 35.64 -31.37
CA MET A 175 -14.93 34.97 -32.67
C MET A 175 -13.57 34.42 -33.14
N PRO A 176 -13.53 33.31 -33.90
CA PRO A 176 -12.27 32.76 -34.39
C PRO A 176 -11.82 33.49 -35.66
N ASP A 177 -10.68 34.18 -35.58
CA ASP A 177 -9.91 34.55 -36.76
C ASP A 177 -9.24 33.30 -37.34
N LYS A 178 -9.47 33.05 -38.63
CA LYS A 178 -8.69 32.11 -39.43
C LYS A 178 -7.29 32.70 -39.62
N ASP A 179 -6.26 32.01 -39.15
CA ASP A 179 -5.09 31.68 -39.97
C ASP A 179 -4.02 30.85 -39.22
N ASN A 180 -3.41 29.97 -40.00
CA ASN A 180 -2.12 29.27 -39.83
C ASN A 180 -2.04 28.00 -38.96
N LEU A 181 -2.21 26.88 -39.67
CA LEU A 181 -1.63 25.57 -39.39
C LEU A 181 -0.10 25.63 -39.54
N ASN A 182 0.63 25.57 -38.42
CA ASN A 182 1.98 25.02 -38.37
C ASN A 182 2.20 24.48 -36.94
N ASN A 183 2.11 23.16 -36.80
CA ASN A 183 2.39 22.43 -35.57
C ASN A 183 3.91 22.28 -35.40
N ASP A 184 4.51 23.20 -34.65
CA ASP A 184 5.88 23.06 -34.14
C ASP A 184 5.83 23.04 -32.59
N PRO A 185 6.28 21.97 -31.91
CA PRO A 185 6.19 21.83 -30.45
C PRO A 185 6.87 22.97 -29.67
N LEU A 186 7.88 23.61 -30.27
CA LEU A 186 8.68 24.68 -29.65
C LEU A 186 7.92 26.01 -29.51
N ASN A 187 6.91 26.27 -30.34
CA ASN A 187 6.11 27.52 -30.28
C ASN A 187 4.97 27.47 -29.24
N PHE A 188 4.79 26.34 -28.55
CA PHE A 188 3.67 26.11 -27.64
C PHE A 188 3.96 26.58 -26.21
N LEU A 189 5.23 26.57 -25.80
CA LEU A 189 5.63 26.94 -24.43
C LEU A 189 5.79 28.44 -24.22
N THR A 190 6.14 29.20 -25.26
CA THR A 190 6.08 30.67 -25.24
C THR A 190 4.66 31.20 -25.00
N LYS A 191 3.61 30.42 -25.27
CA LYS A 191 2.22 30.75 -24.91
C LYS A 191 1.79 30.27 -23.51
N ASN A 192 2.47 29.28 -22.91
CA ASN A 192 2.17 28.81 -21.54
C ASN A 192 2.77 29.70 -20.44
N LEU A 193 3.81 30.49 -20.74
CA LEU A 193 4.34 31.54 -19.85
C LEU A 193 3.32 32.64 -19.49
N ASN A 194 2.14 32.66 -20.14
CA ASN A 194 1.04 33.57 -19.86
C ASN A 194 -0.06 32.98 -18.95
N LYS A 195 0.15 31.83 -18.31
CA LYS A 195 -0.74 31.34 -17.24
C LYS A 195 -0.45 32.09 -15.95
N VAL A 196 -1.52 32.60 -15.31
CA VAL A 196 -1.44 33.08 -13.93
C VAL A 196 -1.12 31.87 -13.05
N PRO A 197 0.00 31.88 -12.29
CA PRO A 197 0.33 30.78 -11.40
C PRO A 197 -0.81 30.55 -10.39
N SER A 198 -1.05 29.30 -10.01
CA SER A 198 -2.04 29.05 -8.94
C SER A 198 -1.63 29.74 -7.64
N GLU A 199 -2.61 30.18 -6.84
CA GLU A 199 -2.37 30.91 -5.58
C GLU A 199 -1.44 30.12 -4.62
N LYS A 200 -1.63 28.80 -4.56
CA LYS A 200 -0.77 27.90 -3.78
C LYS A 200 0.66 27.87 -4.29
N MET A 201 0.87 27.89 -5.62
CA MET A 201 2.20 27.87 -6.20
C MET A 201 2.92 29.21 -6.05
N LEU A 202 2.18 30.30 -6.21
CA LEU A 202 2.70 31.64 -5.93
C LEU A 202 3.13 31.76 -4.46
N ARG A 203 2.30 31.28 -3.51
CA ARG A 203 2.67 31.26 -2.09
C ARG A 203 3.89 30.38 -1.83
N ALA A 204 3.97 29.20 -2.43
CA ALA A 204 5.12 28.31 -2.29
C ALA A 204 6.43 28.94 -2.79
N GLY A 205 6.37 29.66 -3.92
CA GLY A 205 7.49 30.45 -4.43
C GLY A 205 7.91 31.56 -3.46
N LYS A 206 6.94 32.36 -2.97
CA LYS A 206 7.19 33.45 -2.02
C LYS A 206 7.82 32.94 -0.72
N VAL A 207 7.27 31.87 -0.14
CA VAL A 207 7.81 31.24 1.08
C VAL A 207 9.23 30.73 0.85
N SER A 208 9.48 30.05 -0.28
CA SER A 208 10.80 29.54 -0.63
C SER A 208 11.83 30.66 -0.79
N ARG A 209 11.48 31.71 -1.56
CA ARG A 209 12.32 32.90 -1.76
C ARG A 209 12.65 33.59 -0.43
N ASN A 210 11.63 33.87 0.37
CA ASN A 210 11.81 34.57 1.65
C ASN A 210 12.66 33.76 2.63
N ALA A 211 12.49 32.43 2.67
CA ALA A 211 13.32 31.55 3.47
C ALA A 211 14.79 31.51 2.98
N ILE A 212 15.03 31.56 1.66
CA ILE A 212 16.39 31.68 1.10
C ILE A 212 17.01 33.01 1.53
N LEU A 213 16.30 34.13 1.40
CA LEU A 213 16.79 35.45 1.81
C LEU A 213 17.07 35.53 3.32
N ALA A 214 16.31 34.81 4.15
CA ALA A 214 16.51 34.75 5.60
C ALA A 214 17.73 33.91 6.01
N ARG A 215 17.94 32.74 5.37
CA ARG A 215 18.96 31.76 5.79
C ARG A 215 20.24 31.76 4.99
N ALA A 216 20.15 32.14 3.71
CA ALA A 216 21.24 32.07 2.73
C ALA A 216 21.15 33.22 1.71
N PRO A 217 21.24 34.49 2.15
CA PRO A 217 21.02 35.66 1.28
C PRO A 217 21.96 35.72 0.07
N ASN A 218 23.15 35.13 0.16
CA ASN A 218 24.13 35.11 -0.93
C ASN A 218 23.71 34.26 -2.15
N MET A 219 22.64 33.46 -2.03
CA MET A 219 22.15 32.63 -3.14
C MET A 219 21.43 33.46 -4.21
N ILE A 220 20.66 34.48 -3.80
CA ILE A 220 19.98 35.41 -4.70
C ILE A 220 20.85 36.66 -4.81
N ARG A 221 21.50 36.83 -5.96
CA ARG A 221 22.40 37.97 -6.22
C ARG A 221 22.67 38.14 -7.70
N ASP A 222 23.30 39.26 -8.05
CA ASP A 222 23.78 39.49 -9.40
C ASP A 222 24.96 38.56 -9.73
N ARG A 223 24.92 37.95 -10.92
CA ARG A 223 25.95 37.03 -11.44
C ARG A 223 26.40 37.47 -12.82
N LYS A 224 27.72 37.44 -13.07
CA LYS A 224 28.30 37.79 -14.37
C LYS A 224 28.73 36.53 -15.11
N TYR A 225 28.28 36.38 -16.35
CA TYR A 225 28.65 35.27 -17.23
C TYR A 225 28.74 35.76 -18.68
N HIS A 226 29.84 35.44 -19.37
CA HIS A 226 30.15 35.96 -20.71
C HIS A 226 29.90 37.47 -20.89
N LEU A 227 30.38 38.29 -19.93
CA LEU A 227 30.23 39.75 -19.91
C LEU A 227 28.79 40.27 -19.75
N LYS A 228 27.76 39.41 -19.68
CA LYS A 228 26.40 39.76 -19.30
C LYS A 228 26.23 39.65 -17.79
N THR A 229 25.52 40.61 -17.20
CA THR A 229 25.12 40.56 -15.78
C THR A 229 23.67 40.10 -15.70
N TYR A 230 23.46 38.96 -15.05
CA TYR A 230 22.16 38.42 -14.71
C TYR A 230 21.82 38.88 -13.29
N ARG A 231 20.78 39.71 -13.16
CA ARG A 231 20.41 40.31 -11.87
C ARG A 231 19.61 39.35 -11.00
N GLN A 232 19.83 39.44 -9.68
CA GLN A 232 19.06 38.77 -8.62
C GLN A 232 18.70 37.30 -8.94
N CYS A 233 19.69 36.52 -9.38
CA CYS A 233 19.45 35.15 -9.84
C CYS A 233 20.14 34.11 -8.95
N CYS A 234 19.52 32.94 -8.87
CA CYS A 234 20.02 31.74 -8.23
C CYS A 234 20.74 30.82 -9.22
N VAL A 235 21.50 29.86 -8.72
CA VAL A 235 22.09 28.78 -9.52
C VAL A 235 21.35 27.47 -9.26
N GLY A 236 21.07 26.69 -10.30
CA GLY A 236 20.36 25.41 -10.21
C GLY A 236 20.95 24.45 -9.16
N THR A 237 22.27 24.20 -9.19
CA THR A 237 22.95 23.35 -8.19
C THR A 237 22.83 23.89 -6.77
N GLU A 238 22.92 25.22 -6.57
CA GLU A 238 22.81 25.84 -5.25
C GLU A 238 21.38 25.71 -4.69
N LEU A 239 20.35 25.81 -5.53
CA LEU A 239 18.95 25.60 -5.15
C LEU A 239 18.68 24.15 -4.72
N VAL A 240 19.25 23.18 -5.45
CA VAL A 240 19.16 21.75 -5.10
C VAL A 240 19.84 21.48 -3.75
N ASP A 241 21.06 21.99 -3.56
CA ASP A 241 21.81 21.83 -2.31
C ASP A 241 21.08 22.45 -1.12
N TRP A 242 20.52 23.65 -1.30
CA TRP A 242 19.77 24.33 -0.25
C TRP A 242 18.53 23.54 0.17
N MET A 243 17.74 23.05 -0.79
CA MET A 243 16.52 22.31 -0.54
C MET A 243 16.80 20.98 0.20
N LEU A 244 17.87 20.27 -0.17
CA LEU A 244 18.33 19.07 0.54
C LEU A 244 18.75 19.34 1.98
N GLN A 245 19.26 20.54 2.28
CA GLN A 245 19.65 20.93 3.64
C GLN A 245 18.46 21.39 4.49
N GLN A 246 17.36 21.86 3.89
CA GLN A 246 16.24 22.43 4.64
C GLN A 246 15.29 21.39 5.22
N SER A 247 15.12 20.24 4.57
CA SER A 247 14.13 19.24 4.98
C SER A 247 14.57 17.81 4.74
N ALA A 248 14.28 16.94 5.71
CA ALA A 248 14.47 15.51 5.60
C ALA A 248 13.47 14.83 4.62
N CYS A 249 12.41 15.52 4.19
CA CYS A 249 11.47 14.98 3.20
C CYS A 249 12.02 14.97 1.76
N VAL A 250 13.18 15.58 1.53
CA VAL A 250 13.85 15.63 0.21
C VAL A 250 14.98 14.61 0.20
N HIS A 251 14.80 13.53 -0.56
CA HIS A 251 15.63 12.33 -0.39
C HIS A 251 16.80 12.23 -1.38
N SER A 252 16.74 12.93 -2.51
CA SER A 252 17.74 12.89 -3.57
C SER A 252 17.78 14.19 -4.37
N ARG A 253 18.86 14.40 -5.12
CA ARG A 253 18.99 15.54 -6.03
C ARG A 253 17.90 15.52 -7.12
N ALA A 254 17.60 14.34 -7.67
CA ALA A 254 16.51 14.15 -8.63
C ALA A 254 15.12 14.52 -8.04
N HIS A 255 14.89 14.23 -6.75
CA HIS A 255 13.65 14.64 -6.09
C HIS A 255 13.56 16.16 -5.96
N ALA A 256 14.65 16.83 -5.57
CA ALA A 256 14.73 18.29 -5.52
C ALA A 256 14.55 18.94 -6.91
N VAL A 257 15.10 18.33 -7.97
CA VAL A 257 14.88 18.76 -9.37
C VAL A 257 13.40 18.77 -9.72
N GLY A 258 12.65 17.71 -9.38
CA GLY A 258 11.20 17.66 -9.59
C GLY A 258 10.43 18.74 -8.82
N MET A 259 10.82 18.99 -7.57
CA MET A 259 10.21 20.05 -6.75
C MET A 259 10.43 21.44 -7.34
N TRP A 260 11.65 21.75 -7.80
CA TRP A 260 11.94 23.02 -8.48
C TRP A 260 11.29 23.11 -9.86
N GLN A 261 11.22 22.00 -10.60
CA GLN A 261 10.51 21.92 -11.87
C GLN A 261 9.03 22.31 -11.72
N SER A 262 8.40 21.98 -10.60
CA SER A 262 7.00 22.36 -10.32
C SER A 262 6.80 23.88 -10.23
N LEU A 263 7.79 24.61 -9.70
CA LEU A 263 7.76 26.07 -9.65
C LEU A 263 8.08 26.68 -11.03
N LEU A 264 8.92 26.02 -11.82
CA LEU A 264 9.32 26.48 -13.14
C LEU A 264 8.22 26.34 -14.18
N GLU A 265 7.53 25.21 -14.23
CA GLU A 265 6.46 24.97 -15.20
C GLU A 265 5.24 25.90 -14.99
N GLU A 266 5.05 26.41 -13.77
CA GLU A 266 4.01 27.39 -13.39
C GLU A 266 4.50 28.85 -13.47
N GLY A 267 5.74 29.10 -13.90
CA GLY A 267 6.29 30.45 -14.10
C GLY A 267 6.64 31.22 -12.81
N VAL A 268 6.66 30.54 -11.66
CA VAL A 268 7.01 31.13 -10.35
C VAL A 268 8.54 31.24 -10.20
N LEU A 269 9.29 30.36 -10.87
CA LEU A 269 10.74 30.37 -10.97
C LEU A 269 11.14 30.23 -12.44
N ASN A 270 11.77 31.23 -13.04
CA ASN A 270 12.06 31.23 -14.47
C ASN A 270 13.55 31.00 -14.75
N HIS A 271 13.87 30.19 -15.76
CA HIS A 271 15.24 30.16 -16.29
C HIS A 271 15.52 31.48 -17.02
N VAL A 272 16.70 32.07 -16.82
CA VAL A 272 17.01 33.40 -17.40
C VAL A 272 16.99 33.43 -18.93
N ASP A 273 17.25 32.29 -19.58
CA ASP A 273 17.17 32.11 -21.04
C ASP A 273 15.88 31.37 -21.48
N GLN A 274 14.86 31.27 -20.62
CA GLN A 274 13.54 30.67 -20.91
C GLN A 274 13.60 29.18 -21.27
N GLU A 275 14.54 28.43 -20.70
CA GLU A 275 14.49 26.97 -20.72
C GLU A 275 13.32 26.46 -19.87
N LEU A 276 12.71 25.37 -20.32
CA LEU A 276 11.46 24.83 -19.77
C LEU A 276 11.68 23.69 -18.78
N SER A 277 12.94 23.28 -18.64
CA SER A 277 13.36 22.17 -17.81
C SER A 277 14.36 22.68 -16.79
N PHE A 278 14.06 22.49 -15.52
CA PHE A 278 14.98 22.73 -14.43
C PHE A 278 16.09 21.69 -14.46
N GLN A 279 17.33 22.16 -14.39
CA GLN A 279 18.52 21.32 -14.41
C GLN A 279 19.39 21.60 -13.19
N ASP A 280 19.85 20.53 -12.56
CA ASP A 280 20.88 20.53 -11.52
C ASP A 280 22.27 20.79 -12.14
N LYS A 281 22.43 22.01 -12.66
CA LYS A 281 23.63 22.50 -13.35
C LYS A 281 23.92 23.94 -12.94
N TYR A 282 25.07 24.43 -13.38
CA TYR A 282 25.45 25.84 -13.25
C TYR A 282 24.67 26.71 -14.24
N LEU A 283 23.35 26.76 -14.08
CA LEU A 283 22.39 27.55 -14.86
C LEU A 283 21.68 28.54 -13.93
N PHE A 284 21.25 29.68 -14.47
CA PHE A 284 20.66 30.76 -13.67
C PHE A 284 19.13 30.76 -13.73
N TYR A 285 18.52 30.95 -12.57
CA TYR A 285 17.07 31.02 -12.40
C TYR A 285 16.69 32.25 -11.57
N ARG A 286 15.50 32.81 -11.80
CA ARG A 286 14.99 34.01 -11.11
C ARG A 286 13.57 33.76 -10.61
N PHE A 287 13.28 34.15 -9.36
CA PHE A 287 11.92 34.11 -8.83
C PHE A 287 11.08 35.22 -9.44
N LEU A 288 9.78 34.98 -9.56
CA LEU A 288 8.83 35.96 -10.11
C LEU A 288 8.90 37.33 -9.40
N ASP A 289 9.02 37.33 -8.06
CA ASP A 289 9.15 38.55 -7.25
C ASP A 289 10.44 39.35 -7.53
N ASP A 290 11.45 38.72 -8.13
CA ASP A 290 12.75 39.33 -8.44
C ASP A 290 12.86 39.82 -9.90
N GLU A 291 11.82 39.65 -10.72
CA GLU A 291 11.78 40.15 -12.12
C GLU A 291 11.67 41.67 -12.19
N ASP A 292 11.00 42.31 -11.22
CA ASP A 292 10.85 43.75 -11.16
C ASP A 292 12.10 44.44 -10.59
N GLU A 293 12.54 45.56 -11.19
CA GLU A 293 13.73 46.29 -10.74
C GLU A 293 13.61 46.85 -9.31
N ASP A 294 12.38 47.08 -8.85
CA ASP A 294 12.03 47.58 -7.52
C ASP A 294 11.63 46.45 -6.54
N ALA A 295 12.05 45.21 -6.79
CA ALA A 295 11.73 44.05 -5.96
C ALA A 295 11.95 44.33 -4.46
N VAL A 296 10.85 44.38 -3.71
CA VAL A 296 10.87 44.72 -2.28
C VAL A 296 11.47 43.54 -1.51
N LEU A 297 12.47 43.84 -0.67
CA LEU A 297 13.01 42.86 0.27
C LEU A 297 11.93 42.51 1.30
N PRO A 298 11.76 41.22 1.64
CA PRO A 298 10.75 40.81 2.60
C PRO A 298 11.03 41.43 3.98
N SER A 299 9.97 41.86 4.65
CA SER A 299 10.05 42.34 6.03
C SER A 299 10.50 41.22 6.97
N ASP A 300 11.02 41.56 8.15
CA ASP A 300 11.42 40.53 9.13
C ASP A 300 10.24 39.70 9.64
N GLU A 301 9.02 40.24 9.59
CA GLU A 301 7.79 39.50 9.88
C GLU A 301 7.47 38.47 8.78
N GLU A 302 7.55 38.86 7.51
CA GLU A 302 7.35 37.93 6.37
C GLU A 302 8.43 36.85 6.30
N LYS A 303 9.67 37.16 6.68
CA LYS A 303 10.73 36.15 6.81
C LYS A 303 10.38 35.14 7.90
N ARG A 304 9.93 35.61 9.07
CA ARG A 304 9.53 34.73 10.17
C ARG A 304 8.33 33.85 9.79
N GLU A 305 7.32 34.42 9.14
CA GLU A 305 6.16 33.68 8.61
C GLU A 305 6.58 32.61 7.60
N ALA A 306 7.47 32.96 6.66
CA ALA A 306 8.01 32.00 5.70
C ALA A 306 8.80 30.87 6.39
N GLU A 307 9.53 31.15 7.46
CA GLU A 307 10.23 30.10 8.23
C GLU A 307 9.27 29.13 8.95
N GLU A 308 8.09 29.61 9.36
CA GLU A 308 7.03 28.80 9.97
C GLU A 308 6.33 27.93 8.93
N GLU A 309 6.06 28.45 7.73
CA GLU A 309 5.38 27.75 6.63
C GLU A 309 6.29 26.86 5.76
N LEU A 310 7.62 27.02 5.86
CA LEU A 310 8.57 26.36 4.97
C LEU A 310 8.42 24.83 4.94
N GLN A 311 8.18 24.18 6.08
CA GLN A 311 8.06 22.72 6.11
C GLN A 311 6.80 22.22 5.41
N GLU A 312 5.67 22.89 5.61
CA GLU A 312 4.42 22.56 4.91
C GLU A 312 4.57 22.80 3.40
N THR A 313 5.24 23.91 3.02
CA THR A 313 5.54 24.23 1.62
C THR A 313 6.43 23.16 0.97
N LEU A 314 7.50 22.72 1.65
CA LEU A 314 8.38 21.67 1.13
C LEU A 314 7.67 20.32 1.05
N LEU A 315 6.78 20.00 2.00
CA LEU A 315 5.94 18.80 1.93
C LEU A 315 5.01 18.85 0.70
N PHE A 316 4.32 19.97 0.50
CA PHE A 316 3.47 20.19 -0.68
C PHE A 316 4.26 20.03 -2.00
N LEU A 317 5.41 20.71 -2.12
CA LEU A 317 6.30 20.58 -3.28
C LEU A 317 6.78 19.13 -3.49
N SER A 318 7.05 18.41 -2.40
CA SER A 318 7.51 17.02 -2.48
C SER A 318 6.45 16.06 -3.03
N GLN A 319 5.16 16.40 -2.90
CA GLN A 319 4.03 15.61 -3.39
C GLN A 319 3.78 15.84 -4.89
N ILE A 320 3.89 17.08 -5.36
CA ILE A 320 3.68 17.44 -6.78
C ILE A 320 4.95 17.28 -7.64
N GLY A 321 6.12 17.35 -7.00
CA GLY A 321 7.43 17.33 -7.64
C GLY A 321 7.66 16.18 -8.62
N PRO A 322 7.30 14.92 -8.28
CA PRO A 322 7.59 13.83 -9.20
C PRO A 322 6.69 13.80 -10.44
N ASP A 323 5.46 14.34 -10.38
CA ASP A 323 4.60 14.49 -11.56
C ASP A 323 5.16 15.57 -12.52
N ALA A 324 5.70 16.65 -11.97
CA ALA A 324 6.41 17.67 -12.74
C ALA A 324 7.71 17.10 -13.36
N HIS A 325 8.43 16.29 -12.60
CA HIS A 325 9.63 15.59 -13.09
C HIS A 325 9.27 14.60 -14.22
N LEU A 326 8.21 13.82 -14.05
CA LEU A 326 7.70 12.91 -15.07
C LEU A 326 7.40 13.65 -16.37
N ARG A 327 6.63 14.74 -16.29
CA ARG A 327 6.33 15.57 -17.47
C ARG A 327 7.61 16.04 -18.13
N MET A 328 8.54 16.63 -17.37
CA MET A 328 9.81 17.11 -17.89
C MET A 328 10.57 16.02 -18.65
N ILE A 329 10.66 14.81 -18.11
CA ILE A 329 11.35 13.68 -18.76
C ILE A 329 10.59 13.21 -20.01
N LEU A 330 9.26 13.12 -19.95
CA LEU A 330 8.45 12.61 -21.06
C LEU A 330 8.42 13.54 -22.29
N HIS A 331 8.86 14.79 -22.17
CA HIS A 331 9.13 15.64 -23.33
C HIS A 331 10.34 15.16 -24.15
N LYS A 332 11.22 14.33 -23.58
CA LYS A 332 12.28 13.66 -24.34
C LYS A 332 11.68 12.58 -25.24
N PRO A 333 12.06 12.51 -26.52
CA PRO A 333 11.70 11.41 -27.40
C PRO A 333 12.12 10.05 -26.80
N PRO A 334 11.35 8.96 -27.01
CA PRO A 334 11.65 7.61 -26.53
C PRO A 334 13.12 7.20 -26.64
N GLY A 335 13.74 7.38 -27.80
CA GLY A 335 15.14 7.00 -28.06
C GLY A 335 16.22 7.87 -27.39
N GLN A 336 15.84 8.96 -26.72
CA GLN A 336 16.77 9.89 -26.04
C GLN A 336 16.70 9.78 -24.51
N ARG A 337 15.89 8.87 -23.98
CA ARG A 337 15.74 8.65 -22.54
C ARG A 337 16.93 7.87 -22.01
N THR A 338 17.54 8.38 -20.94
CA THR A 338 18.63 7.70 -20.22
C THR A 338 18.09 6.57 -19.33
N GLY A 339 18.97 5.71 -18.81
CA GLY A 339 18.54 4.67 -17.86
C GLY A 339 17.86 5.23 -16.60
N GLU A 340 18.34 6.37 -16.08
CA GLU A 340 17.74 7.07 -14.94
C GLU A 340 16.36 7.65 -15.29
N ASP A 341 16.20 8.21 -16.50
CA ASP A 341 14.90 8.68 -16.99
C ASP A 341 13.86 7.54 -17.01
N LEU A 342 14.26 6.36 -17.48
CA LEU A 342 13.38 5.18 -17.56
C LEU A 342 12.97 4.67 -16.18
N GLU A 343 13.88 4.70 -15.20
CA GLU A 343 13.57 4.33 -13.82
C GLU A 343 12.59 5.30 -13.17
N ILE A 344 12.77 6.61 -13.37
CA ILE A 344 11.84 7.63 -12.86
C ILE A 344 10.46 7.46 -13.50
N ILE A 345 10.38 7.29 -14.83
CA ILE A 345 9.09 7.06 -15.49
C ILE A 345 8.43 5.80 -14.92
N TYR A 346 9.16 4.69 -14.84
CA TYR A 346 8.63 3.43 -14.32
C TYR A 346 8.07 3.57 -12.90
N ASP A 347 8.79 4.24 -12.00
CA ASP A 347 8.35 4.52 -10.63
C ASP A 347 6.99 5.24 -10.61
N GLU A 348 6.79 6.21 -11.50
CA GLU A 348 5.53 6.95 -11.61
C GLU A 348 4.40 6.12 -12.23
N LEU A 349 4.70 5.27 -13.22
CA LEU A 349 3.71 4.38 -13.82
C LEU A 349 3.10 3.39 -12.82
N LEU A 350 3.81 3.07 -11.72
CA LEU A 350 3.27 2.25 -10.62
C LEU A 350 2.11 2.93 -9.87
N HIS A 351 2.00 4.26 -9.96
CA HIS A 351 0.98 5.05 -9.27
C HIS A 351 -0.22 5.39 -10.17
N ILE A 352 -0.14 5.11 -11.47
CA ILE A 352 -1.22 5.37 -12.43
C ILE A 352 -2.22 4.22 -12.41
N LYS A 353 -3.46 4.51 -11.96
CA LYS A 353 -4.52 3.49 -11.80
C LYS A 353 -4.86 2.76 -13.10
N ALA A 354 -4.92 3.46 -14.24
CA ALA A 354 -5.17 2.85 -15.53
C ALA A 354 -4.15 1.74 -15.87
N LEU A 355 -2.93 1.82 -15.35
CA LEU A 355 -1.84 0.85 -15.58
C LEU A 355 -1.76 -0.24 -14.51
N SER A 356 -2.55 -0.17 -13.43
CA SER A 356 -2.40 -1.05 -12.25
C SER A 356 -2.42 -2.54 -12.62
N HIS A 357 -3.33 -2.91 -13.53
CA HIS A 357 -3.56 -4.27 -14.03
C HIS A 357 -2.47 -4.82 -14.97
N LEU A 358 -1.53 -3.98 -15.40
CA LEU A 358 -0.42 -4.40 -16.27
C LEU A 358 0.72 -5.00 -15.44
N SER A 359 1.39 -6.00 -16.00
CA SER A 359 2.58 -6.61 -15.37
C SER A 359 3.73 -5.61 -15.26
N ASN A 360 4.64 -5.82 -14.32
CA ASN A 360 5.80 -4.94 -14.13
C ASN A 360 6.70 -4.92 -15.38
N THR A 361 6.78 -6.02 -16.11
CA THR A 361 7.50 -6.09 -17.39
C THR A 361 6.88 -5.15 -18.42
N VAL A 362 5.55 -5.18 -18.59
CA VAL A 362 4.84 -4.26 -19.48
C VAL A 362 5.05 -2.81 -19.05
N LYS A 363 4.96 -2.50 -17.75
CA LYS A 363 5.20 -1.14 -17.24
C LYS A 363 6.63 -0.65 -17.52
N ARG A 364 7.65 -1.51 -17.43
CA ARG A 364 9.04 -1.16 -17.78
C ARG A 364 9.19 -0.87 -19.27
N GLU A 365 8.58 -1.69 -20.13
CA GLU A 365 8.58 -1.44 -21.57
C GLU A 365 7.82 -0.14 -21.92
N LEU A 366 6.68 0.10 -21.25
CA LEU A 366 5.91 1.35 -21.39
C LEU A 366 6.74 2.58 -21.03
N ALA A 367 7.59 2.52 -20.01
CA ALA A 367 8.46 3.65 -19.66
C ALA A 367 9.36 4.09 -20.83
N GLY A 368 9.76 3.13 -21.68
CA GLY A 368 10.55 3.38 -22.88
C GLY A 368 9.80 4.06 -24.02
N VAL A 369 8.48 3.90 -24.11
CA VAL A 369 7.70 4.31 -25.29
C VAL A 369 6.63 5.36 -25.03
N ILE A 370 6.17 5.50 -23.77
CA ILE A 370 5.01 6.34 -23.46
C ILE A 370 5.30 7.80 -23.78
N ILE A 371 4.36 8.48 -24.43
CA ILE A 371 4.51 9.86 -24.94
C ILE A 371 3.63 10.78 -24.09
N PHE A 372 4.15 11.94 -23.72
CA PHE A 372 3.33 13.00 -23.12
C PHE A 372 2.75 13.88 -24.21
N GLU A 373 1.44 14.07 -24.19
CA GLU A 373 0.71 14.91 -25.14
C GLU A 373 -0.14 15.93 -24.38
N SER A 374 -0.14 17.20 -24.81
CA SER A 374 -0.90 18.26 -24.16
C SER A 374 -1.62 19.14 -25.17
N HIS A 375 -2.78 19.65 -24.77
CA HIS A 375 -3.68 20.43 -25.62
C HIS A 375 -4.25 21.59 -24.83
N ALA A 376 -4.17 22.80 -25.39
CA ALA A 376 -4.47 24.02 -24.65
C ALA A 376 -5.96 24.35 -24.57
N LYS A 377 -6.75 24.02 -25.59
CA LYS A 377 -8.12 24.53 -25.74
C LYS A 377 -9.18 23.44 -25.62
N ALA A 378 -10.24 23.74 -24.87
CA ALA A 378 -11.50 23.01 -24.92
C ALA A 378 -12.07 23.01 -26.35
N GLY A 379 -12.84 21.98 -26.69
CA GLY A 379 -13.40 21.76 -28.02
C GLY A 379 -12.42 21.16 -29.03
N THR A 380 -11.14 21.00 -28.69
CA THR A 380 -10.16 20.32 -29.57
C THR A 380 -10.57 18.86 -29.76
N VAL A 381 -10.66 18.41 -31.01
CA VAL A 381 -10.96 17.02 -31.34
C VAL A 381 -9.67 16.22 -31.39
N LEU A 382 -9.58 15.16 -30.59
CA LEU A 382 -8.38 14.31 -30.52
C LEU A 382 -8.36 13.26 -31.63
N PHE A 383 -9.53 12.70 -31.96
CA PHE A 383 -9.79 11.86 -33.13
C PHE A 383 -11.29 11.74 -33.37
N ASN A 384 -11.68 11.38 -34.60
CA ASN A 384 -13.08 11.22 -35.01
C ASN A 384 -13.51 9.75 -35.06
N GLN A 385 -14.80 9.51 -34.85
CA GLN A 385 -15.43 8.22 -35.10
C GLN A 385 -15.24 7.82 -36.58
N GLY A 386 -14.87 6.56 -36.82
CA GLY A 386 -14.57 6.01 -38.16
C GLY A 386 -13.11 6.14 -38.61
N GLU A 387 -12.27 6.90 -37.89
CA GLU A 387 -10.82 6.98 -38.19
C GLU A 387 -10.09 5.68 -37.80
N GLU A 388 -8.88 5.49 -38.33
CA GLU A 388 -8.02 4.37 -37.92
C GLU A 388 -7.55 4.54 -36.46
N GLY A 389 -7.51 3.43 -35.71
CA GLY A 389 -6.95 3.41 -34.37
C GLY A 389 -5.43 3.52 -34.35
N THR A 390 -4.89 4.71 -34.09
CA THR A 390 -3.43 4.95 -34.06
C THR A 390 -2.81 4.89 -32.66
N SER A 391 -3.54 5.27 -31.61
CA SER A 391 -2.98 5.36 -30.25
C SER A 391 -3.99 5.04 -29.13
N TRP A 392 -3.46 4.68 -27.96
CA TRP A 392 -4.17 4.53 -26.69
C TRP A 392 -3.81 5.69 -25.76
N TYR A 393 -4.79 6.24 -25.04
CA TYR A 393 -4.62 7.44 -24.23
C TYR A 393 -5.05 7.22 -22.77
N ILE A 394 -4.34 7.86 -21.86
CA ILE A 394 -4.67 7.95 -20.42
C ILE A 394 -4.67 9.43 -20.04
N ILE A 395 -5.71 9.88 -19.35
CA ILE A 395 -5.86 11.30 -18.97
C ILE A 395 -5.04 11.57 -17.70
N GLN A 396 -4.03 12.45 -17.80
CA GLN A 396 -3.28 12.94 -16.64
C GLN A 396 -3.83 14.24 -16.06
N LYS A 397 -4.43 15.09 -16.90
CA LYS A 397 -5.06 16.33 -16.46
C LYS A 397 -6.18 16.69 -17.41
N GLY A 398 -7.26 17.24 -16.87
CA GLY A 398 -8.40 17.69 -17.65
C GLY A 398 -9.48 16.61 -17.79
N SER A 399 -10.36 16.83 -18.76
CA SER A 399 -11.51 15.98 -19.06
C SER A 399 -11.87 16.02 -20.55
N VAL A 400 -12.48 14.94 -21.03
CA VAL A 400 -12.90 14.80 -22.43
C VAL A 400 -14.31 14.24 -22.54
N ASN A 401 -15.04 14.68 -23.56
CA ASN A 401 -16.34 14.16 -23.94
C ASN A 401 -16.17 13.01 -24.94
N VAL A 402 -16.89 11.90 -24.72
CA VAL A 402 -16.99 10.77 -25.66
C VAL A 402 -18.25 10.95 -26.51
N VAL A 403 -18.07 11.17 -27.81
CA VAL A 403 -19.15 11.54 -28.74
C VAL A 403 -19.39 10.44 -29.75
N ILE A 404 -20.64 9.98 -29.89
CA ILE A 404 -21.05 9.00 -30.91
C ILE A 404 -22.09 9.64 -31.83
N TYR A 405 -21.90 9.50 -33.14
CA TYR A 405 -22.84 10.00 -34.14
C TYR A 405 -24.24 9.43 -33.92
N GLY A 406 -25.25 10.32 -33.92
CA GLY A 406 -26.64 9.97 -33.63
C GLY A 406 -27.00 9.80 -32.16
N LYS A 407 -26.00 9.72 -31.24
CA LYS A 407 -26.23 9.64 -29.79
C LYS A 407 -25.74 10.87 -29.01
N GLY A 408 -24.87 11.70 -29.60
CA GLY A 408 -24.29 12.85 -28.91
C GLY A 408 -23.23 12.44 -27.89
N VAL A 409 -23.13 13.17 -26.78
CA VAL A 409 -22.18 12.88 -25.69
C VAL A 409 -22.69 11.69 -24.88
N VAL A 410 -21.97 10.58 -24.92
CA VAL A 410 -22.32 9.34 -24.22
C VAL A 410 -21.89 9.37 -22.76
N CYS A 411 -20.68 9.88 -22.52
CA CYS A 411 -20.11 10.08 -21.18
C CYS A 411 -18.95 11.07 -21.22
N THR A 412 -18.53 11.53 -20.05
CA THR A 412 -17.36 12.38 -19.84
C THR A 412 -16.31 11.62 -19.05
N LEU A 413 -15.07 11.63 -19.53
CA LEU A 413 -13.92 11.02 -18.88
C LEU A 413 -13.06 12.08 -18.19
N HIS A 414 -12.44 11.72 -17.08
CA HIS A 414 -11.63 12.61 -16.24
C HIS A 414 -10.23 12.03 -16.00
N GLU A 415 -9.37 12.78 -15.32
CA GLU A 415 -8.06 12.30 -14.87
C GLU A 415 -8.10 10.90 -14.25
N GLY A 416 -7.21 10.02 -14.73
CA GLY A 416 -7.12 8.63 -14.35
C GLY A 416 -7.87 7.66 -15.28
N ASP A 417 -8.82 8.15 -16.07
CA ASP A 417 -9.55 7.37 -17.07
C ASP A 417 -8.69 7.12 -18.33
N ASP A 418 -9.02 6.06 -19.07
CA ASP A 418 -8.34 5.68 -20.30
C ASP A 418 -9.31 5.37 -21.45
N PHE A 419 -8.87 5.60 -22.70
CA PHE A 419 -9.70 5.43 -23.89
C PHE A 419 -8.89 5.13 -25.16
N GLY A 420 -9.58 4.60 -26.18
CA GLY A 420 -8.97 4.34 -27.49
C GLY A 420 -8.20 3.02 -27.62
N LYS A 421 -8.21 2.16 -26.60
CA LYS A 421 -7.52 0.86 -26.59
C LYS A 421 -8.07 -0.12 -27.64
N LEU A 422 -9.40 -0.16 -27.82
CA LEU A 422 -10.09 -1.17 -28.63
C LEU A 422 -9.61 -1.22 -30.09
N ALA A 423 -9.48 -0.04 -30.71
CA ALA A 423 -9.10 0.08 -32.11
C ALA A 423 -7.68 -0.45 -32.39
N LEU A 424 -6.80 -0.47 -31.37
CA LEU A 424 -5.47 -1.05 -31.48
C LEU A 424 -5.50 -2.58 -31.46
N VAL A 425 -6.41 -3.17 -30.68
CA VAL A 425 -6.49 -4.62 -30.45
C VAL A 425 -7.18 -5.32 -31.61
N ASN A 426 -8.26 -4.75 -32.12
CA ASN A 426 -9.12 -5.37 -33.13
C ASN A 426 -8.81 -4.93 -34.56
N ASP A 427 -7.83 -4.04 -34.75
CA ASP A 427 -7.53 -3.39 -36.03
C ASP A 427 -8.79 -2.82 -36.71
N ALA A 428 -9.63 -2.18 -35.90
CA ALA A 428 -10.95 -1.67 -36.30
C ALA A 428 -10.99 -0.14 -36.23
N PRO A 429 -11.89 0.52 -36.99
CA PRO A 429 -12.10 1.96 -36.90
C PRO A 429 -12.52 2.43 -35.49
N ARG A 430 -12.31 3.71 -35.18
CA ARG A 430 -12.74 4.35 -33.94
C ARG A 430 -14.26 4.28 -33.80
N ALA A 431 -14.74 3.69 -32.70
CA ALA A 431 -16.17 3.61 -32.40
C ALA A 431 -16.79 4.91 -31.85
N ALA A 432 -15.98 5.90 -31.49
CA ALA A 432 -16.41 7.18 -30.96
C ALA A 432 -15.39 8.28 -31.29
N SER A 433 -15.83 9.55 -31.25
CA SER A 433 -14.98 10.73 -31.31
C SER A 433 -14.63 11.19 -29.89
N ILE A 434 -13.44 11.75 -29.70
CA ILE A 434 -12.99 12.31 -28.41
C ILE A 434 -12.76 13.80 -28.56
N VAL A 435 -13.42 14.60 -27.71
CA VAL A 435 -13.35 16.06 -27.74
C VAL A 435 -13.00 16.59 -26.36
N LEU A 436 -12.05 17.50 -26.26
CA LEU A 436 -11.65 18.09 -24.98
C LEU A 436 -12.77 18.91 -24.38
N ARG A 437 -13.05 18.71 -23.09
CA ARG A 437 -14.11 19.41 -22.35
C ARG A 437 -13.61 20.67 -21.65
N GLU A 438 -12.32 20.71 -21.32
CA GLU A 438 -11.70 21.84 -20.64
C GLU A 438 -10.33 22.19 -21.25
N ASP A 439 -9.87 23.39 -20.93
CA ASP A 439 -8.58 23.90 -21.38
C ASP A 439 -7.44 23.15 -20.66
N ASN A 440 -6.27 23.05 -21.30
CA ASN A 440 -5.05 22.49 -20.74
C ASN A 440 -5.14 21.02 -20.32
N CYS A 441 -5.67 20.18 -21.20
CA CYS A 441 -5.68 18.73 -20.99
C CYS A 441 -4.28 18.12 -21.23
N HIS A 442 -3.94 17.09 -20.47
CA HIS A 442 -2.69 16.34 -20.54
C HIS A 442 -2.98 14.84 -20.64
N PHE A 443 -2.27 14.16 -21.52
CA PHE A 443 -2.46 12.75 -21.83
C PHE A 443 -1.13 12.01 -21.85
N LEU A 444 -1.15 10.76 -21.42
CA LEU A 444 -0.14 9.77 -21.78
C LEU A 444 -0.65 8.99 -22.98
N ARG A 445 0.18 8.88 -24.02
CA ARG A 445 -0.14 8.22 -25.28
C ARG A 445 0.80 7.06 -25.55
N VAL A 446 0.26 5.94 -26.02
CA VAL A 446 1.02 4.80 -26.55
C VAL A 446 0.56 4.54 -27.98
N ASP A 447 1.49 4.56 -28.93
CA ASP A 447 1.19 4.38 -30.34
C ASP A 447 1.03 2.89 -30.70
N LYS A 448 0.26 2.59 -31.76
CA LYS A 448 -0.14 1.23 -32.18
C LYS A 448 1.06 0.30 -32.39
N GLU A 449 2.12 0.80 -33.00
CA GLU A 449 3.33 0.01 -33.29
C GLU A 449 4.03 -0.42 -32.00
N ASP A 450 4.21 0.51 -31.07
CA ASP A 450 4.82 0.24 -29.76
C ASP A 450 3.91 -0.66 -28.90
N PHE A 451 2.59 -0.40 -28.90
CA PHE A 451 1.61 -1.24 -28.19
C PHE A 451 1.69 -2.70 -28.65
N ASN A 452 1.68 -2.93 -29.96
CA ASN A 452 1.77 -4.26 -30.54
C ASN A 452 3.18 -4.87 -30.36
N ARG A 453 4.24 -4.07 -30.41
CA ARG A 453 5.61 -4.54 -30.13
C ARG A 453 5.73 -5.04 -28.70
N ILE A 454 5.25 -4.29 -27.72
CA ILE A 454 5.29 -4.69 -26.31
C ILE A 454 4.56 -6.01 -26.09
N LEU A 455 3.37 -6.19 -26.69
CA LEU A 455 2.63 -7.45 -26.59
C LEU A 455 3.41 -8.62 -27.22
N ARG A 456 4.03 -8.43 -28.39
CA ARG A 456 4.87 -9.45 -29.03
C ARG A 456 6.12 -9.77 -28.21
N ASP A 457 6.80 -8.76 -27.69
CA ASP A 457 8.04 -8.93 -26.92
C ASP A 457 7.77 -9.62 -25.58
N VAL A 458 6.63 -9.33 -24.94
CA VAL A 458 6.21 -10.04 -23.73
C VAL A 458 5.95 -11.52 -24.03
N GLU A 459 5.27 -11.85 -25.12
CA GLU A 459 5.03 -13.24 -25.50
C GLU A 459 6.33 -13.94 -25.94
N ALA A 460 7.21 -13.27 -26.69
CA ALA A 460 8.51 -13.80 -27.10
C ALA A 460 9.45 -14.06 -25.92
N ASN A 461 9.28 -13.30 -24.83
CA ASN A 461 10.02 -13.50 -23.58
C ASN A 461 9.32 -14.47 -22.62
N THR A 462 8.18 -15.05 -23.00
CA THR A 462 7.43 -16.02 -22.21
C THR A 462 7.63 -17.43 -22.76
N VAL A 463 7.95 -18.38 -21.89
CA VAL A 463 8.08 -19.80 -22.23
C VAL A 463 6.98 -20.55 -21.49
N ARG A 464 6.12 -21.24 -22.25
CA ARG A 464 5.04 -22.07 -21.72
C ARG A 464 5.37 -23.54 -21.95
N LEU A 465 5.58 -24.29 -20.87
CA LEU A 465 5.68 -25.73 -20.92
C LEU A 465 4.27 -26.31 -20.87
N LYS A 466 3.98 -27.21 -21.80
CA LYS A 466 2.70 -27.89 -21.92
C LYS A 466 2.83 -29.39 -21.70
N GLU A 467 1.88 -29.97 -20.97
CA GLU A 467 1.67 -31.40 -20.90
C GLU A 467 0.23 -31.70 -21.31
N HIS A 468 0.03 -32.63 -22.23
CA HIS A 468 -1.30 -32.94 -22.77
C HIS A 468 -2.04 -31.71 -23.34
N ASP A 469 -1.29 -30.80 -23.98
CA ASP A 469 -1.74 -29.51 -24.54
C ASP A 469 -2.30 -28.50 -23.50
N VAL A 470 -2.08 -28.75 -22.22
CA VAL A 470 -2.41 -27.82 -21.12
C VAL A 470 -1.12 -27.17 -20.63
N ASP A 471 -1.14 -25.85 -20.43
CA ASP A 471 -0.03 -25.13 -19.81
C ASP A 471 0.18 -25.65 -18.37
N VAL A 472 1.38 -26.10 -18.04
CA VAL A 472 1.73 -26.60 -16.71
C VAL A 472 2.83 -25.79 -16.01
N LEU A 473 3.61 -25.02 -16.75
CA LEU A 473 4.58 -24.07 -16.22
C LEU A 473 4.78 -22.91 -17.19
N VAL A 474 4.71 -21.69 -16.68
CA VAL A 474 4.96 -20.46 -17.42
C VAL A 474 6.16 -19.76 -16.82
N LEU A 475 7.17 -19.52 -17.65
CA LEU A 475 8.39 -18.84 -17.31
C LEU A 475 8.48 -17.53 -18.09
N GLN A 476 9.02 -16.49 -17.47
CA GLN A 476 9.33 -15.25 -18.15
C GLN A 476 10.83 -14.97 -18.09
N LYS A 477 11.41 -14.54 -19.21
CA LYS A 477 12.80 -14.13 -19.31
C LYS A 477 12.96 -12.75 -18.70
N SER A 478 13.80 -12.63 -17.66
CA SER A 478 14.13 -11.36 -17.03
C SER A 478 15.55 -10.93 -17.39
N LEU A 479 15.72 -9.64 -17.73
CA LEU A 479 17.04 -9.01 -17.77
C LEU A 479 17.47 -8.68 -16.33
N ARG A 480 18.67 -9.07 -15.92
CA ARG A 480 19.33 -8.45 -14.76
C ARG A 480 20.29 -7.39 -15.29
N SER A 481 20.06 -6.12 -14.96
CA SER A 481 21.14 -5.12 -15.02
C SER A 481 22.20 -5.53 -14.00
N SER A 482 23.31 -6.06 -14.49
CA SER A 482 24.52 -6.25 -13.67
C SER A 482 25.04 -4.87 -13.30
N GLY A 483 25.05 -4.53 -12.01
CA GLY A 483 25.73 -3.33 -11.49
C GLY A 483 27.26 -3.37 -11.64
N HIS A 484 27.82 -4.43 -12.24
CA HIS A 484 29.24 -4.53 -12.58
C HIS A 484 29.42 -4.56 -14.10
N ALA A 485 30.14 -3.55 -14.60
CA ALA A 485 30.30 -3.20 -16.01
C ALA A 485 31.09 -4.21 -16.88
N ASN A 486 31.34 -5.46 -16.44
CA ASN A 486 32.23 -6.39 -17.15
C ASN A 486 31.83 -7.88 -17.13
N VAL A 487 30.57 -8.22 -16.90
CA VAL A 487 30.07 -9.60 -17.06
C VAL A 487 28.91 -9.60 -18.08
N PRO A 488 28.91 -10.47 -19.11
CA PRO A 488 27.80 -10.52 -20.07
C PRO A 488 26.47 -10.77 -19.35
N ALA A 489 25.42 -10.08 -19.78
CA ALA A 489 24.09 -10.19 -19.20
C ALA A 489 23.58 -11.64 -19.27
N HIS A 490 23.62 -12.36 -18.16
CA HIS A 490 23.03 -13.69 -18.06
C HIS A 490 21.52 -13.54 -17.94
N PHE A 491 20.80 -13.94 -18.98
CA PHE A 491 19.34 -14.06 -18.95
C PHE A 491 18.93 -15.16 -17.98
N LYS A 492 18.00 -14.86 -17.06
CA LYS A 492 17.41 -15.85 -16.16
C LYS A 492 15.91 -15.93 -16.41
N TYR A 493 15.39 -17.15 -16.57
CA TYR A 493 13.97 -17.40 -16.58
C TYR A 493 13.44 -17.43 -15.15
N THR A 494 12.32 -16.75 -14.91
CA THR A 494 11.63 -16.73 -13.63
C THR A 494 10.27 -17.38 -13.76
N VAL A 495 9.91 -18.22 -12.80
CA VAL A 495 8.58 -18.83 -12.73
C VAL A 495 7.52 -17.74 -12.52
N MET A 496 6.50 -17.72 -13.37
CA MET A 496 5.33 -16.84 -13.27
C MET A 496 4.14 -17.60 -12.71
N SER A 497 3.84 -18.77 -13.29
CA SER A 497 2.80 -19.68 -12.81
C SER A 497 3.13 -21.14 -13.15
N GLY A 498 2.50 -22.09 -12.45
CA GLY A 498 2.61 -23.51 -12.79
C GLY A 498 1.84 -24.40 -11.81
N THR A 499 1.77 -25.70 -12.10
CA THR A 499 1.29 -26.67 -11.10
C THR A 499 2.30 -26.81 -9.96
N ALA A 500 1.84 -27.21 -8.78
CA ALA A 500 2.69 -27.33 -7.59
C ALA A 500 3.91 -28.25 -7.85
N GLU A 501 3.66 -29.39 -8.49
CA GLU A 501 4.65 -30.40 -8.86
C GLU A 501 5.64 -29.84 -9.88
N LYS A 502 5.17 -29.16 -10.93
CA LYS A 502 6.07 -28.62 -11.97
C LYS A 502 6.94 -27.47 -11.49
N ILE A 503 6.43 -26.66 -10.57
CA ILE A 503 7.24 -25.65 -9.90
C ILE A 503 8.36 -26.32 -9.10
N LEU A 504 8.03 -27.35 -8.31
CA LEU A 504 9.04 -28.11 -7.53
C LEU A 504 10.08 -28.77 -8.45
N GLU A 505 9.65 -29.46 -9.50
CA GLU A 505 10.53 -30.10 -10.48
C GLU A 505 11.49 -29.10 -11.12
N HIS A 506 10.96 -27.99 -11.64
CA HIS A 506 11.77 -26.94 -12.28
C HIS A 506 12.79 -26.33 -11.31
N LEU A 507 12.37 -26.05 -10.08
CA LEU A 507 13.27 -25.48 -9.07
C LEU A 507 14.36 -26.45 -8.64
N LEU A 508 14.06 -27.75 -8.57
CA LEU A 508 15.08 -28.77 -8.36
C LEU A 508 16.03 -28.79 -9.55
N GLU A 509 15.56 -28.98 -10.78
CA GLU A 509 16.41 -29.07 -11.99
C GLU A 509 17.36 -27.87 -12.17
N THR A 510 16.88 -26.66 -11.86
CA THR A 510 17.64 -25.42 -11.99
C THR A 510 18.54 -25.10 -10.78
N MET A 511 18.43 -25.87 -9.69
CA MET A 511 19.23 -25.68 -8.48
C MET A 511 20.72 -25.93 -8.75
N ARG A 512 21.53 -24.89 -8.53
CA ARG A 512 22.99 -24.96 -8.59
C ARG A 512 23.55 -25.46 -7.25
N LEU A 513 24.51 -26.39 -7.31
CA LEU A 513 25.10 -27.08 -6.15
C LEU A 513 26.50 -26.56 -5.78
N ASP A 514 26.97 -25.47 -6.39
CA ASP A 514 28.33 -24.94 -6.19
C ASP A 514 28.50 -24.20 -4.86
N VAL A 515 29.58 -24.55 -4.15
CA VAL A 515 29.95 -24.05 -2.81
C VAL A 515 30.39 -22.56 -2.84
N HIS A 516 30.72 -22.02 -4.01
CA HIS A 516 31.21 -20.64 -4.18
C HIS A 516 30.10 -19.59 -4.40
N TYR A 517 28.84 -19.98 -4.51
CA TYR A 517 27.71 -19.04 -4.54
C TYR A 517 27.16 -18.85 -3.13
N THR A 518 27.61 -17.79 -2.47
CA THR A 518 27.14 -17.37 -1.14
C THR A 518 25.69 -16.87 -1.15
N ASP A 519 25.13 -16.51 -2.31
CA ASP A 519 23.75 -16.04 -2.41
C ASP A 519 22.78 -17.17 -2.82
N PRO A 520 21.84 -17.57 -1.94
CA PRO A 520 20.83 -18.56 -2.29
C PRO A 520 19.93 -18.05 -3.41
N ASP A 521 19.53 -18.94 -4.34
CA ASP A 521 18.54 -18.59 -5.35
C ASP A 521 17.24 -18.09 -4.69
N PRO A 522 16.81 -16.84 -4.92
CA PRO A 522 15.60 -16.29 -4.32
C PRO A 522 14.36 -17.13 -4.61
N ALA A 523 14.29 -17.80 -5.77
CA ALA A 523 13.15 -18.61 -6.14
C ALA A 523 12.98 -19.87 -5.26
N LEU A 524 14.09 -20.42 -4.75
CA LEU A 524 14.06 -21.53 -3.80
C LEU A 524 13.59 -21.07 -2.42
N ASP A 525 14.04 -19.90 -1.97
CA ASP A 525 13.57 -19.29 -0.73
C ASP A 525 12.08 -18.95 -0.80
N ASP A 526 11.63 -18.38 -1.93
CA ASP A 526 10.21 -18.11 -2.20
C ASP A 526 9.37 -19.39 -2.11
N PHE A 527 9.84 -20.49 -2.72
CA PHE A 527 9.15 -21.78 -2.64
C PHE A 527 9.10 -22.31 -1.21
N VAL A 528 10.24 -22.36 -0.52
CA VAL A 528 10.34 -22.89 0.85
C VAL A 528 9.50 -22.09 1.84
N LEU A 529 9.35 -20.78 1.65
CA LEU A 529 8.51 -19.94 2.50
C LEU A 529 7.01 -20.06 2.18
N MET A 530 6.67 -20.27 0.91
CA MET A 530 5.28 -20.15 0.42
C MET A 530 4.60 -21.49 0.10
N HIS A 531 5.33 -22.62 0.09
CA HIS A 531 4.78 -23.92 -0.32
C HIS A 531 3.52 -24.28 0.48
N GLY A 532 3.43 -23.95 1.77
CA GLY A 532 2.27 -24.27 2.60
C GLY A 532 0.94 -23.74 2.06
N ILE A 533 0.96 -22.74 1.18
CA ILE A 533 -0.23 -22.15 0.53
C ILE A 533 -0.75 -23.02 -0.63
N PHE A 534 0.13 -23.69 -1.38
CA PHE A 534 -0.24 -24.36 -2.63
C PHE A 534 0.22 -25.83 -2.74
N MET A 535 1.13 -26.25 -1.87
CA MET A 535 1.67 -27.60 -1.73
C MET A 535 1.89 -27.90 -0.24
N PRO A 536 0.84 -28.29 0.50
CA PRO A 536 0.94 -28.65 1.92
C PRO A 536 1.97 -29.76 2.17
N ILE A 537 2.44 -29.90 3.41
CA ILE A 537 3.48 -30.88 3.80
C ILE A 537 3.07 -32.31 3.43
N SER A 538 1.78 -32.64 3.52
CA SER A 538 1.22 -33.94 3.11
C SER A 538 1.39 -34.24 1.61
N GLN A 539 1.60 -33.23 0.77
CA GLN A 539 1.89 -33.37 -0.66
C GLN A 539 3.38 -33.17 -0.96
N LEU A 540 4.03 -32.19 -0.32
CA LEU A 540 5.44 -31.89 -0.53
C LEU A 540 6.36 -33.07 -0.16
N CYS A 541 6.15 -33.68 1.01
CA CYS A 541 7.02 -34.76 1.49
C CYS A 541 7.01 -35.98 0.55
N PRO A 542 5.83 -36.53 0.15
CA PRO A 542 5.80 -37.59 -0.87
C PRO A 542 6.41 -37.17 -2.21
N ALA A 543 6.20 -35.94 -2.67
CA ALA A 543 6.77 -35.45 -3.91
C ALA A 543 8.31 -35.38 -3.86
N LEU A 544 8.89 -34.93 -2.75
CA LEU A 544 10.35 -34.94 -2.54
C LEU A 544 10.91 -36.37 -2.51
N ILE A 545 10.22 -37.32 -1.87
CA ILE A 545 10.62 -38.74 -1.91
C ILE A 545 10.55 -39.30 -3.33
N ALA A 546 9.51 -38.96 -4.11
CA ALA A 546 9.38 -39.41 -5.49
C ALA A 546 10.52 -38.85 -6.38
N GLN A 547 10.96 -37.62 -6.12
CA GLN A 547 12.10 -37.00 -6.80
C GLN A 547 13.47 -37.51 -6.32
N TYR A 548 13.53 -38.32 -5.25
CA TYR A 548 14.76 -38.94 -4.74
C TYR A 548 14.94 -40.36 -5.35
N PRO A 549 15.89 -40.56 -6.30
CA PRO A 549 16.01 -41.85 -6.99
C PRO A 549 16.47 -42.97 -6.04
N LYS A 550 15.63 -43.98 -5.77
CA LYS A 550 15.98 -45.12 -4.90
C LYS A 550 17.00 -46.05 -5.57
N LEU A 551 18.02 -46.48 -4.82
CA LEU A 551 19.18 -47.22 -5.35
C LEU A 551 18.83 -48.61 -5.94
N TYR A 552 17.70 -49.21 -5.56
CA TYR A 552 17.22 -50.48 -6.12
C TYR A 552 16.78 -50.41 -7.60
N HIS A 553 16.63 -49.21 -8.18
CA HIS A 553 16.36 -49.01 -9.62
C HIS A 553 17.61 -48.92 -10.50
N LEU A 554 18.82 -49.12 -9.94
CA LEU A 554 20.06 -49.32 -10.71
C LEU A 554 20.34 -50.80 -11.02
N CYS A 555 19.37 -51.70 -10.77
CA CYS A 555 19.43 -53.10 -11.18
C CYS A 555 18.92 -53.25 -12.64
N PRO A 556 19.59 -54.02 -13.54
CA PRO A 556 19.28 -54.02 -14.98
C PRO A 556 17.90 -54.57 -15.41
N VAL A 557 17.01 -54.95 -14.48
CA VAL A 557 15.83 -55.77 -14.78
C VAL A 557 14.49 -55.09 -14.47
N CYS A 558 14.45 -53.93 -13.80
CA CYS A 558 13.20 -53.31 -13.37
C CYS A 558 13.10 -51.83 -13.76
N THR A 559 12.96 -51.56 -15.06
CA THR A 559 12.64 -50.24 -15.63
C THR A 559 11.14 -50.11 -15.92
N TYR A 560 10.35 -49.74 -14.91
CA TYR A 560 9.06 -49.09 -15.14
C TYR A 560 9.04 -47.81 -14.29
N HIS A 561 9.15 -46.67 -14.99
CA HIS A 561 8.95 -45.29 -14.52
C HIS A 561 10.18 -44.52 -14.01
N ALA A 562 11.16 -44.31 -14.89
CA ALA A 562 11.86 -43.02 -15.02
C ALA A 562 12.55 -42.97 -16.39
N GLN A 563 12.06 -42.11 -17.29
CA GLN A 563 12.64 -41.87 -18.60
C GLN A 563 13.95 -41.08 -18.46
N SER A 564 15.08 -41.78 -18.37
CA SER A 564 16.35 -41.28 -18.91
C SER A 564 16.95 -42.38 -19.80
N SER A 565 16.30 -42.61 -20.95
CA SER A 565 16.72 -43.55 -21.97
C SER A 565 17.94 -43.06 -22.79
N GLN A 566 18.55 -41.94 -22.42
CA GLN A 566 19.73 -41.38 -23.09
C GLN A 566 20.89 -41.16 -22.12
N GLY A 567 22.11 -41.44 -22.59
CA GLY A 567 23.36 -41.30 -21.83
C GLY A 567 23.99 -42.62 -21.38
N SER A 568 25.30 -42.60 -21.20
CA SER A 568 26.14 -43.69 -20.67
C SER A 568 25.79 -44.02 -19.21
N GLU A 569 26.20 -45.19 -18.71
CA GLU A 569 25.99 -45.58 -17.31
C GLU A 569 26.59 -44.56 -16.32
N GLN A 570 27.73 -43.96 -16.68
CA GLN A 570 28.39 -42.93 -15.89
C GLN A 570 27.55 -41.64 -15.84
N GLU A 571 27.01 -41.18 -16.96
CA GLU A 571 26.15 -39.98 -17.01
C GLU A 571 24.85 -40.17 -16.21
N ARG A 572 24.27 -41.39 -16.23
CA ARG A 572 23.09 -41.72 -15.41
C ARG A 572 23.41 -41.71 -13.92
N LEU A 573 24.58 -42.22 -13.53
CA LEU A 573 25.04 -42.19 -12.14
C LEU A 573 25.27 -40.74 -11.68
N ASP A 574 25.94 -39.92 -12.50
CA ASP A 574 26.21 -38.51 -12.20
C ASP A 574 24.91 -37.69 -12.10
N TYR A 575 23.95 -37.93 -12.99
CA TYR A 575 22.61 -37.34 -12.93
C TYR A 575 21.88 -37.74 -11.63
N ALA A 576 21.86 -39.04 -11.30
CA ALA A 576 21.21 -39.55 -10.10
C ALA A 576 21.83 -38.95 -8.82
N VAL A 577 23.16 -38.86 -8.75
CA VAL A 577 23.88 -38.20 -7.65
C VAL A 577 23.51 -36.72 -7.57
N GLY A 578 23.48 -36.02 -8.70
CA GLY A 578 23.06 -34.62 -8.78
C GLY A 578 21.64 -34.40 -8.26
N SER A 579 20.68 -35.22 -8.68
CA SER A 579 19.29 -35.15 -8.22
C SER A 579 19.15 -35.43 -6.73
N LYS A 580 19.83 -36.46 -6.20
CA LYS A 580 19.87 -36.73 -4.75
C LYS A 580 20.39 -35.52 -3.95
N ARG A 581 21.48 -34.90 -4.41
CA ARG A 581 22.06 -33.71 -3.75
C ARG A 581 21.10 -32.53 -3.75
N ARG A 582 20.39 -32.28 -4.86
CA ARG A 582 19.40 -31.20 -4.97
C ARG A 582 18.23 -31.40 -4.01
N VAL A 583 17.63 -32.59 -4.00
CA VAL A 583 16.52 -32.93 -3.09
C VAL A 583 16.94 -32.75 -1.64
N LEU A 584 18.13 -33.27 -1.26
CA LEU A 584 18.66 -33.11 0.10
C LEU A 584 18.92 -31.65 0.45
N SER A 585 19.49 -30.88 -0.47
CA SER A 585 19.78 -29.46 -0.24
C SER A 585 18.49 -28.65 -0.05
N LEU A 586 17.44 -28.96 -0.81
CA LEU A 586 16.12 -28.35 -0.63
C LEU A 586 15.49 -28.76 0.71
N ALA A 587 15.53 -30.05 1.06
CA ALA A 587 15.00 -30.55 2.32
C ALA A 587 15.69 -29.89 3.53
N LEU A 588 17.02 -29.78 3.51
CA LEU A 588 17.79 -29.09 4.57
C LEU A 588 17.44 -27.60 4.68
N ARG A 589 17.26 -26.91 3.55
CA ARG A 589 16.79 -25.51 3.55
C ARG A 589 15.39 -25.38 4.13
N TRP A 590 14.49 -26.28 3.75
CA TRP A 590 13.13 -26.32 4.25
C TRP A 590 13.06 -26.58 5.76
N THR A 591 13.83 -27.54 6.29
CA THR A 591 13.91 -27.78 7.73
C THR A 591 14.48 -26.59 8.49
N ASN A 592 15.50 -25.92 7.94
CA ASN A 592 16.08 -24.72 8.55
C ASN A 592 15.07 -23.56 8.58
N MET A 593 14.20 -23.42 7.56
CA MET A 593 13.14 -22.42 7.54
C MET A 593 12.05 -22.70 8.59
N LEU A 594 11.66 -23.96 8.77
CA LEU A 594 10.67 -24.35 9.78
C LEU A 594 11.22 -24.23 11.21
N ALA A 595 12.53 -24.43 11.40
CA ALA A 595 13.22 -24.35 12.68
C ALA A 595 12.47 -25.14 13.78
N HIS A 596 12.01 -24.46 14.84
CA HIS A 596 11.31 -25.10 15.96
C HIS A 596 9.86 -25.51 15.63
N ASN A 597 9.24 -24.92 14.58
CA ASN A 597 7.88 -25.27 14.17
C ASN A 597 7.78 -26.68 13.59
N LEU A 598 8.91 -27.27 13.18
CA LEU A 598 8.98 -28.66 12.74
C LEU A 598 8.52 -29.65 13.83
N LEU A 599 8.72 -29.31 15.11
CA LEU A 599 8.31 -30.15 16.24
C LEU A 599 6.78 -30.29 16.36
N GLU A 600 6.01 -29.40 15.71
CA GLU A 600 4.55 -29.46 15.68
C GLU A 600 4.01 -30.25 14.48
N GLU A 601 4.86 -30.90 13.69
CA GLU A 601 4.54 -31.47 12.37
C GLU A 601 4.93 -32.95 12.26
N ASP A 602 4.08 -33.87 12.74
CA ASP A 602 4.36 -35.31 12.74
C ASP A 602 4.70 -35.88 11.34
N THR A 603 4.01 -35.39 10.30
CA THR A 603 4.27 -35.80 8.90
C THR A 603 5.66 -35.37 8.43
N ALA A 604 6.12 -34.18 8.83
CA ALA A 604 7.45 -33.69 8.47
C ALA A 604 8.53 -34.49 9.18
N LEU A 605 8.34 -34.83 10.46
CA LEU A 605 9.26 -35.66 11.23
C LEU A 605 9.36 -37.08 10.64
N SER A 606 8.22 -37.71 10.33
CA SER A 606 8.19 -39.03 9.69
C SER A 606 8.92 -39.04 8.35
N PHE A 607 8.74 -37.99 7.54
CA PHE A 607 9.46 -37.81 6.28
C PHE A 607 10.98 -37.71 6.49
N LEU A 608 11.44 -36.96 7.49
CA LEU A 608 12.88 -36.80 7.74
C LEU A 608 13.53 -38.10 8.22
N GLU A 609 12.83 -38.88 9.04
CA GLU A 609 13.29 -40.21 9.47
C GLU A 609 13.40 -41.17 8.27
N GLU A 610 12.39 -41.18 7.39
CA GLU A 610 12.40 -42.00 6.16
C GLU A 610 13.54 -41.57 5.21
N LEU A 611 13.67 -40.26 4.97
CA LEU A 611 14.73 -39.68 4.12
C LEU A 611 16.11 -40.00 4.70
N PHE A 612 16.30 -39.85 6.01
CA PHE A 612 17.55 -40.19 6.68
C PHE A 612 17.92 -41.66 6.47
N GLY A 613 16.95 -42.57 6.57
CA GLY A 613 17.14 -43.99 6.29
C GLY A 613 17.64 -44.26 4.87
N PHE A 614 17.06 -43.61 3.85
CA PHE A 614 17.52 -43.74 2.46
C PHE A 614 18.92 -43.16 2.25
N VAL A 615 19.19 -41.97 2.79
CA VAL A 615 20.47 -41.26 2.60
C VAL A 615 21.60 -41.96 3.34
N ALA A 616 21.35 -42.54 4.52
CA ALA A 616 22.34 -43.29 5.28
C ALA A 616 22.84 -44.53 4.53
N ASN A 617 21.95 -45.19 3.77
CA ASN A 617 22.35 -46.31 2.90
C ASN A 617 23.16 -45.82 1.70
N ASP A 618 22.71 -44.73 1.06
CA ASP A 618 23.34 -44.19 -0.14
C ASP A 618 24.71 -43.57 0.14
N ALA A 619 24.88 -42.84 1.25
CA ALA A 619 26.14 -42.15 1.62
C ALA A 619 27.28 -43.12 1.97
N ARG A 620 26.98 -44.39 2.27
CA ARG A 620 27.99 -45.46 2.41
C ARG A 620 28.67 -45.75 1.08
N VAL A 621 27.95 -45.62 -0.04
CA VAL A 621 28.42 -45.94 -1.39
C VAL A 621 28.83 -44.67 -2.14
N LEU A 622 28.06 -43.59 -2.01
CA LEU A 622 28.21 -42.34 -2.75
C LEU A 622 28.88 -41.26 -1.89
N ARG A 623 30.19 -41.06 -2.08
CA ARG A 623 30.97 -40.05 -1.33
C ARG A 623 30.38 -38.63 -1.35
N PRO A 624 29.84 -38.10 -2.48
CA PRO A 624 29.30 -36.74 -2.53
C PRO A 624 28.08 -36.45 -1.64
N LEU A 625 27.49 -37.47 -1.01
CA LEU A 625 26.34 -37.33 -0.11
C LEU A 625 26.74 -37.24 1.38
N LYS A 626 28.01 -37.49 1.72
CA LYS A 626 28.45 -37.60 3.12
C LYS A 626 28.24 -36.30 3.92
N ASP A 627 28.57 -35.15 3.35
CA ASP A 627 28.44 -33.87 4.05
C ASP A 627 26.98 -33.55 4.35
N LEU A 628 26.10 -33.71 3.35
CA LEU A 628 24.65 -33.50 3.49
C LEU A 628 24.00 -34.52 4.46
N HIS A 629 24.49 -35.76 4.47
CA HIS A 629 24.07 -36.76 5.45
C HIS A 629 24.41 -36.33 6.87
N THR A 630 25.62 -35.81 7.12
CA THR A 630 26.02 -35.32 8.45
C THR A 630 25.16 -34.16 8.91
N ASP A 631 24.79 -33.25 8.01
CA ASP A 631 23.89 -32.14 8.36
C ASP A 631 22.46 -32.63 8.64
N LEU A 632 21.94 -33.57 7.85
CA LEU A 632 20.65 -34.21 8.12
C LEU A 632 20.66 -34.97 9.45
N GLU A 633 21.75 -35.66 9.77
CA GLU A 633 21.92 -36.38 11.02
C GLU A 633 21.86 -35.45 12.24
N LYS A 634 22.52 -34.28 12.18
CA LYS A 634 22.45 -33.26 13.24
C LYS A 634 21.02 -32.79 13.48
N ILE A 635 20.29 -32.53 12.40
CA ILE A 635 18.90 -32.08 12.43
C ILE A 635 18.03 -33.15 13.10
N VAL A 636 18.02 -34.37 12.58
CA VAL A 636 17.21 -35.49 13.12
C VAL A 636 17.54 -35.74 14.60
N LYS A 637 18.82 -35.76 14.99
CA LYS A 637 19.23 -35.95 16.38
C LYS A 637 18.74 -34.83 17.30
N SER A 638 18.90 -33.57 16.90
CA SER A 638 18.47 -32.42 17.69
C SER A 638 16.98 -32.47 18.04
N TYR A 639 16.14 -32.91 17.09
CA TYR A 639 14.70 -33.04 17.32
C TYR A 639 14.32 -34.26 18.17
N THR A 640 15.01 -35.40 18.04
CA THR A 640 14.76 -36.54 18.92
C THR A 640 15.06 -36.24 20.39
N ASP A 641 16.06 -35.39 20.65
CA ASP A 641 16.40 -34.95 22.01
C ASP A 641 15.42 -33.87 22.52
N ASP A 642 15.01 -32.92 21.67
CA ASP A 642 14.06 -31.87 22.03
C ASP A 642 12.63 -32.37 22.19
N ALA A 643 12.17 -33.33 21.38
CA ALA A 643 10.83 -33.95 21.50
C ALA A 643 10.64 -34.64 22.86
N ARG A 644 11.70 -35.27 23.40
CA ARG A 644 11.72 -35.83 24.76
C ARG A 644 11.60 -34.77 25.85
N SER A 645 12.00 -33.52 25.58
CA SER A 645 11.86 -32.38 26.50
C SER A 645 10.53 -31.62 26.33
N ALA A 646 10.01 -31.55 25.09
CA ALA A 646 8.84 -30.77 24.69
C ALA A 646 7.50 -31.42 25.09
N GLN A 647 7.43 -32.75 25.23
CA GLN A 647 6.29 -33.45 25.85
C GLN A 647 5.94 -32.94 27.26
N LYS A 648 6.82 -32.18 27.92
CA LYS A 648 6.58 -31.52 29.22
C LYS A 648 6.16 -30.05 29.13
N LYS A 649 6.13 -29.41 27.95
CA LYS A 649 6.04 -27.95 27.79
C LYS A 649 5.08 -27.46 26.70
N HIS A 650 3.94 -28.12 26.45
CA HIS A 650 2.85 -27.38 25.78
C HIS A 650 2.52 -26.16 26.65
N LYS A 651 2.75 -24.95 26.13
CA LYS A 651 2.51 -23.70 26.87
C LYS A 651 1.01 -23.60 27.14
N VAL A 652 0.67 -23.88 28.38
CA VAL A 652 -0.69 -23.78 28.92
C VAL A 652 -0.96 -22.33 29.22
N LEU A 653 -2.03 -21.78 28.63
CA LEU A 653 -2.59 -20.51 29.10
C LEU A 653 -3.58 -20.80 30.23
N LEU A 654 -3.32 -20.23 31.40
CA LEU A 654 -4.32 -20.01 32.44
C LEU A 654 -4.95 -18.65 32.14
N ARG A 655 -6.25 -18.62 31.82
CA ARG A 655 -6.96 -17.35 31.63
C ARG A 655 -8.30 -17.40 32.32
N GLN A 656 -8.71 -16.28 32.89
CA GLN A 656 -9.98 -16.08 33.59
C GLN A 656 -11.11 -15.95 32.55
N PHE A 657 -12.15 -16.79 32.63
CA PHE A 657 -13.36 -16.77 31.79
C PHE A 657 -14.57 -16.37 32.59
N SER A 658 -15.09 -15.16 32.42
CA SER A 658 -16.26 -14.77 33.21
C SER A 658 -17.50 -15.58 32.81
N SER A 659 -18.11 -16.34 33.73
CA SER A 659 -19.37 -17.06 33.49
C SER A 659 -20.54 -16.11 33.74
N GLY A 660 -21.39 -15.94 32.73
CA GLY A 660 -22.64 -15.21 32.87
C GLY A 660 -23.66 -16.03 33.66
N GLU A 661 -23.64 -15.89 34.98
CA GLU A 661 -24.88 -15.81 35.75
C GLU A 661 -24.89 -14.41 36.40
N GLU A 662 -26.09 -13.88 36.64
CA GLU A 662 -26.35 -12.49 37.05
C GLU A 662 -25.29 -11.89 37.99
N ARG A 663 -24.82 -10.66 37.69
CA ARG A 663 -24.09 -9.74 38.59
C ARG A 663 -22.72 -10.17 39.18
N ASP A 664 -22.25 -11.40 39.01
CA ASP A 664 -21.16 -11.86 39.89
C ASP A 664 -19.73 -11.74 39.32
N HIS A 665 -19.54 -11.40 38.04
CA HIS A 665 -18.22 -11.27 37.39
C HIS A 665 -17.25 -12.46 37.67
N THR A 666 -17.78 -13.63 38.03
CA THR A 666 -17.03 -14.83 38.42
C THR A 666 -16.34 -15.41 37.21
N TYR A 667 -15.14 -15.99 37.38
CA TYR A 667 -14.40 -16.56 36.26
C TYR A 667 -13.97 -18.01 36.45
N THR A 668 -13.96 -18.77 35.35
CA THR A 668 -13.39 -20.12 35.27
C THR A 668 -12.00 -20.03 34.67
N THR A 669 -11.01 -20.75 35.21
CA THR A 669 -9.69 -20.81 34.59
C THR A 669 -9.51 -22.13 33.84
N ILE A 670 -9.42 -22.14 32.52
CA ILE A 670 -9.17 -23.38 31.73
C ILE A 670 -7.68 -23.57 31.44
N ARG A 671 -7.31 -24.80 31.07
CA ARG A 671 -5.96 -25.18 30.63
C ARG A 671 -6.08 -25.80 29.24
N VAL A 672 -5.73 -25.03 28.21
CA VAL A 672 -5.79 -25.46 26.80
C VAL A 672 -4.52 -25.04 26.05
N PRO A 673 -4.18 -25.70 24.92
CA PRO A 673 -3.09 -25.26 24.05
C PRO A 673 -3.32 -23.84 23.53
N VAL A 674 -2.24 -23.11 23.19
CA VAL A 674 -2.33 -21.78 22.54
C VAL A 674 -3.12 -21.83 21.24
N LEU A 675 -2.99 -22.93 20.49
CA LEU A 675 -3.67 -23.16 19.22
C LEU A 675 -5.14 -23.59 19.38
N ALA A 676 -5.64 -23.75 20.61
CA ALA A 676 -6.99 -24.24 20.86
C ALA A 676 -8.03 -23.46 20.05
N SER A 677 -8.90 -24.22 19.41
CA SER A 677 -10.04 -23.71 18.65
C SER A 677 -11.12 -23.14 19.57
N GLY A 678 -11.97 -22.27 19.04
CA GLY A 678 -13.15 -21.76 19.75
C GLY A 678 -13.99 -22.90 20.34
N ARG A 679 -14.14 -24.00 19.60
CA ARG A 679 -14.82 -25.22 20.08
C ARG A 679 -14.14 -25.85 21.28
N GLU A 680 -12.83 -26.07 21.22
CA GLU A 680 -12.07 -26.67 22.34
C GLU A 680 -12.12 -25.79 23.59
N VAL A 681 -12.12 -24.47 23.41
CA VAL A 681 -12.31 -23.50 24.49
C VAL A 681 -13.70 -23.64 25.11
N THR A 682 -14.76 -23.61 24.30
CA THR A 682 -16.14 -23.73 24.80
C THR A 682 -16.38 -25.05 25.53
N VAL A 683 -15.84 -26.16 25.02
CA VAL A 683 -15.95 -27.49 25.65
C VAL A 683 -15.20 -27.53 26.99
N ALA A 684 -13.99 -26.98 27.05
CA ALA A 684 -13.22 -26.93 28.29
C ALA A 684 -13.86 -26.04 29.38
N VAL A 685 -14.60 -25.00 28.98
CA VAL A 685 -15.39 -24.17 29.90
C VAL A 685 -16.65 -24.92 30.35
N ALA A 686 -17.40 -25.52 29.43
CA ALA A 686 -18.60 -26.30 29.73
C ALA A 686 -18.31 -27.45 30.72
N ASP A 687 -17.21 -28.17 30.52
CA ASP A 687 -16.74 -29.26 31.39
C ASP A 687 -16.50 -28.79 32.83
N LYS A 688 -15.85 -27.62 32.99
CA LYS A 688 -15.59 -27.04 34.33
C LYS A 688 -16.83 -26.47 35.01
N LEU A 689 -17.76 -25.93 34.23
CA LEU A 689 -19.03 -25.40 34.74
C LEU A 689 -20.08 -26.50 34.96
N GLY A 690 -19.86 -27.72 34.44
CA GLY A 690 -20.87 -28.78 34.43
C GLY A 690 -22.12 -28.42 33.60
N SER A 691 -21.99 -27.47 32.66
CA SER A 691 -23.12 -26.99 31.86
C SER A 691 -23.39 -27.90 30.66
N THR A 692 -24.68 -28.11 30.37
CA THR A 692 -25.15 -28.85 29.18
C THR A 692 -25.72 -27.92 28.11
N GLU A 693 -25.63 -26.61 28.32
CA GLU A 693 -26.17 -25.59 27.42
C GLU A 693 -25.24 -25.34 26.21
N ASP A 694 -25.82 -24.86 25.12
CA ASP A 694 -25.07 -24.48 23.92
C ASP A 694 -24.40 -23.11 24.12
N LEU A 695 -23.13 -23.16 24.54
CA LEU A 695 -22.34 -21.98 24.89
C LEU A 695 -21.64 -21.38 23.66
N ILE A 696 -21.71 -20.06 23.55
CA ILE A 696 -21.00 -19.30 22.51
C ILE A 696 -19.78 -18.57 23.09
N LEU A 697 -18.68 -18.55 22.33
CA LEU A 697 -17.46 -17.80 22.70
C LEU A 697 -17.51 -16.39 22.09
N ILE A 698 -17.28 -15.38 22.93
CA ILE A 698 -17.44 -13.97 22.58
C ILE A 698 -16.17 -13.20 22.95
N SER A 699 -15.68 -12.36 22.04
CA SER A 699 -14.72 -11.30 22.33
C SER A 699 -15.49 -10.02 22.66
N LEU A 700 -15.20 -9.41 23.81
CA LEU A 700 -15.81 -8.16 24.26
C LEU A 700 -14.74 -7.07 24.42
N SER A 701 -14.92 -5.94 23.72
CA SER A 701 -14.04 -4.77 23.81
C SER A 701 -14.38 -3.89 25.02
N SER A 702 -13.46 -2.98 25.39
CA SER A 702 -13.71 -1.96 26.42
C SER A 702 -14.77 -0.92 26.02
N ALA A 703 -15.12 -0.86 24.73
CA ALA A 703 -16.21 -0.04 24.20
C ALA A 703 -17.58 -0.73 24.25
N GLY A 704 -17.65 -1.99 24.70
CA GLY A 704 -18.87 -2.79 24.72
C GLY A 704 -19.19 -3.47 23.39
N GLU A 705 -18.28 -3.45 22.42
CA GLU A 705 -18.46 -4.15 21.15
C GLU A 705 -18.28 -5.66 21.34
N LYS A 706 -19.26 -6.42 20.87
CA LYS A 706 -19.36 -7.87 21.02
C LYS A 706 -19.09 -8.55 19.68
N GLN A 707 -18.14 -9.48 19.64
CA GLN A 707 -17.86 -10.30 18.47
C GLN A 707 -17.97 -11.77 18.83
N ILE A 708 -18.91 -12.47 18.19
CA ILE A 708 -19.06 -13.93 18.33
C ILE A 708 -17.93 -14.60 17.54
N LEU A 709 -17.12 -15.41 18.22
CA LEU A 709 -16.02 -16.15 17.59
C LEU A 709 -16.53 -17.48 17.04
N LYS A 710 -16.14 -17.83 15.82
CA LYS A 710 -16.57 -19.09 15.19
C LYS A 710 -15.94 -20.29 15.91
N PRO A 711 -16.63 -21.45 15.97
CA PRO A 711 -16.05 -22.66 16.58
C PRO A 711 -14.73 -23.12 15.95
N SER A 712 -14.52 -22.82 14.66
CA SER A 712 -13.29 -23.13 13.91
C SER A 712 -12.15 -22.14 14.09
N GLU A 713 -12.37 -21.02 14.80
CA GLU A 713 -11.33 -20.02 15.02
C GLU A 713 -10.23 -20.53 15.93
N VAL A 714 -8.97 -20.29 15.56
CA VAL A 714 -7.77 -20.66 16.33
C VAL A 714 -7.01 -19.41 16.76
N SER A 715 -6.15 -19.54 17.78
CA SER A 715 -5.34 -18.43 18.32
C SER A 715 -6.19 -17.27 18.89
N VAL A 716 -7.35 -17.60 19.47
CA VAL A 716 -8.36 -16.63 19.96
C VAL A 716 -7.87 -15.76 21.13
N PHE A 717 -6.79 -16.16 21.82
CA PHE A 717 -6.33 -15.48 23.03
C PHE A 717 -5.53 -14.20 22.75
N GLN A 718 -4.59 -14.28 21.79
CA GLN A 718 -3.67 -13.18 21.48
C GLN A 718 -4.27 -12.17 20.51
N ALA A 719 -5.29 -12.56 19.74
CA ALA A 719 -5.99 -11.71 18.78
C ALA A 719 -6.91 -10.64 19.41
N LEU A 720 -7.04 -10.59 20.73
CA LEU A 720 -7.87 -9.59 21.43
C LEU A 720 -7.24 -8.20 21.41
N GLY A 721 -8.09 -7.17 21.47
CA GLY A 721 -7.68 -5.79 21.73
C GLY A 721 -6.94 -5.61 23.06
N VAL A 722 -6.38 -4.42 23.31
CA VAL A 722 -5.50 -4.17 24.46
C VAL A 722 -6.18 -4.46 25.80
N ASN A 723 -7.44 -4.06 25.96
CA ASN A 723 -8.25 -4.39 27.13
C ASN A 723 -9.38 -5.38 26.81
N GLY A 724 -9.30 -6.09 25.67
CA GLY A 724 -10.29 -7.10 25.30
C GLY A 724 -10.35 -8.27 26.28
N ARG A 725 -11.52 -8.87 26.42
CA ARG A 725 -11.77 -10.06 27.24
C ARG A 725 -12.59 -11.09 26.46
N LEU A 726 -12.44 -12.35 26.83
CA LEU A 726 -13.24 -13.45 26.31
C LEU A 726 -14.33 -13.80 27.31
N PHE A 727 -15.53 -13.99 26.79
CA PHE A 727 -16.71 -14.42 27.53
C PHE A 727 -17.27 -15.69 26.92
N VAL A 728 -17.90 -16.50 27.75
CA VAL A 728 -18.66 -17.66 27.31
C VAL A 728 -20.03 -17.55 27.98
N CYS A 729 -21.09 -17.51 27.17
CA CYS A 729 -22.44 -17.48 27.68
C CYS A 729 -23.41 -18.18 26.71
N PRO A 730 -24.62 -18.52 27.18
CA PRO A 730 -25.74 -18.89 26.32
C PRO A 730 -26.14 -17.74 25.37
N ARG A 731 -26.71 -18.08 24.22
CA ARG A 731 -27.00 -17.10 23.15
C ARG A 731 -28.03 -16.04 23.54
N ASP A 732 -28.98 -16.39 24.39
CA ASP A 732 -30.01 -15.49 24.93
C ASP A 732 -29.47 -14.44 25.89
N GLN A 733 -28.30 -14.68 26.51
CA GLN A 733 -27.65 -13.73 27.42
C GLN A 733 -26.67 -12.77 26.72
N LEU A 734 -26.47 -12.91 25.42
CA LEU A 734 -25.50 -12.11 24.65
C LEU A 734 -25.74 -10.60 24.82
N ASP A 735 -27.00 -10.16 24.80
CA ASP A 735 -27.35 -8.74 24.88
C ASP A 735 -27.09 -8.15 26.27
N ALA A 736 -27.15 -8.97 27.32
CA ALA A 736 -26.91 -8.56 28.71
C ALA A 736 -25.43 -8.38 29.05
N LEU A 737 -24.50 -8.91 28.25
CA LEU A 737 -23.06 -8.78 28.51
C LEU A 737 -22.62 -7.30 28.51
N ALA A 738 -21.84 -6.93 29.53
CA ALA A 738 -21.23 -5.60 29.68
C ALA A 738 -19.73 -5.73 29.97
N PRO A 739 -18.91 -4.72 29.60
CA PRO A 739 -17.48 -4.71 29.91
C PRO A 739 -17.19 -4.76 31.41
N LEU A 740 -16.11 -5.42 31.80
CA LEU A 740 -15.64 -5.44 33.20
C LEU A 740 -15.01 -4.10 33.59
N PRO A 741 -15.04 -3.70 34.87
CA PRO A 741 -14.36 -2.48 35.35
C PRO A 741 -12.87 -2.42 34.99
N GLU A 742 -12.18 -3.56 34.98
CA GLU A 742 -10.77 -3.66 34.61
C GLU A 742 -10.51 -3.37 33.12
N GLN A 743 -11.53 -3.46 32.27
CA GLN A 743 -11.41 -3.14 30.84
C GLN A 743 -11.47 -1.63 30.58
N GLU A 744 -11.96 -0.83 31.53
CA GLU A 744 -12.05 0.63 31.39
C GLU A 744 -10.68 1.30 31.37
N GLY A 745 -9.66 0.62 31.91
CA GLY A 745 -8.29 1.13 32.01
C GLY A 745 -8.06 1.97 33.27
N PRO A 746 -6.93 2.69 33.35
CA PRO A 746 -6.57 3.47 34.53
C PRO A 746 -7.46 4.72 34.70
N SER A 747 -7.82 5.05 35.94
CA SER A 747 -8.55 6.27 36.28
C SER A 747 -7.65 7.47 36.58
N SER A 748 -6.35 7.24 36.81
CA SER A 748 -5.33 8.27 37.05
C SER A 748 -4.09 8.04 36.17
N GLY A 749 -3.49 9.14 35.71
CA GLY A 749 -2.29 9.08 34.86
C GLY A 749 -1.04 8.67 35.65
N SER A 750 -0.05 8.11 34.95
CA SER A 750 1.22 7.64 35.53
C SER A 750 2.39 8.62 35.33
N MET A 751 2.12 9.83 34.82
CA MET A 751 3.12 10.87 34.58
C MET A 751 4.14 11.06 35.71
N SER A 752 3.72 11.07 36.98
CA SER A 752 4.64 11.25 38.12
C SER A 752 5.73 10.19 38.22
N SER A 753 5.50 9.00 37.66
CA SER A 753 6.47 7.91 37.64
C SER A 753 7.50 8.08 36.52
N PHE A 754 7.06 8.27 35.27
CA PHE A 754 7.98 8.27 34.12
C PHE A 754 8.51 9.67 33.73
N GLU A 755 7.99 10.74 34.32
CA GLU A 755 8.53 12.09 34.15
C GLU A 755 10.00 12.18 34.60
N LEU A 756 10.35 11.49 35.70
CA LEU A 756 11.70 11.42 36.26
C LEU A 756 12.66 10.53 35.44
N MET A 757 12.12 9.65 34.60
CA MET A 757 12.92 8.75 33.77
C MET A 757 13.45 9.51 32.55
N SER A 758 14.69 9.22 32.14
CA SER A 758 15.27 9.80 30.92
C SER A 758 14.44 9.40 29.68
N SER A 759 14.24 10.32 28.73
CA SER A 759 13.56 9.97 27.47
C SER A 759 14.34 8.94 26.66
N LYS A 760 15.68 8.96 26.75
CA LYS A 760 16.55 7.98 26.10
C LYS A 760 16.44 6.60 26.77
N ASP A 761 16.32 6.56 28.10
CA ASP A 761 16.22 5.30 28.86
C ASP A 761 14.87 4.62 28.57
N LEU A 762 13.79 5.39 28.55
CA LEU A 762 12.46 4.90 28.14
C LEU A 762 12.51 4.34 26.72
N ALA A 763 13.03 5.10 25.76
CA ALA A 763 13.13 4.66 24.36
C ALA A 763 14.03 3.42 24.18
N PHE A 764 15.12 3.32 24.95
CA PHE A 764 16.02 2.17 24.91
C PHE A 764 15.36 0.92 25.48
N GLN A 765 14.72 1.01 26.64
CA GLN A 765 13.99 -0.13 27.24
C GLN A 765 12.78 -0.54 26.39
N MET A 766 12.11 0.43 25.75
CA MET A 766 11.06 0.15 24.76
C MET A 766 11.64 -0.65 23.60
N THR A 767 12.75 -0.19 23.01
CA THR A 767 13.39 -0.86 21.89
C THR A 767 13.89 -2.26 22.23
N LEU A 768 14.45 -2.47 23.42
CA LEU A 768 14.82 -3.81 23.88
C LEU A 768 13.60 -4.74 23.96
N TYR A 769 12.50 -4.28 24.55
CA TYR A 769 11.30 -5.11 24.68
C TYR A 769 10.63 -5.36 23.33
N ASP A 770 10.57 -4.35 22.46
CA ASP A 770 10.01 -4.49 21.13
C ASP A 770 10.88 -5.42 20.26
N TRP A 771 12.21 -5.40 20.42
CA TRP A 771 13.12 -6.32 19.74
C TRP A 771 12.91 -7.78 20.19
N GLU A 772 12.69 -8.02 21.49
CA GLU A 772 12.34 -9.35 22.02
C GLU A 772 11.04 -9.85 21.38
N LEU A 773 9.99 -9.02 21.35
CA LEU A 773 8.71 -9.39 20.74
C LEU A 773 8.84 -9.65 19.24
N PHE A 774 9.55 -8.78 18.52
CA PHE A 774 9.78 -8.90 17.08
C PHE A 774 10.61 -10.14 16.71
N SER A 775 11.62 -10.46 17.53
CA SER A 775 12.47 -11.65 17.33
C SER A 775 11.71 -12.96 17.56
N CYS A 776 10.66 -12.94 18.39
CA CYS A 776 9.78 -14.11 18.59
C CYS A 776 8.86 -14.39 17.38
N VAL A 777 8.64 -13.41 16.50
CA VAL A 777 7.74 -13.58 15.34
C VAL A 777 8.41 -14.45 14.28
N HIS A 778 7.83 -15.62 14.01
CA HIS A 778 8.28 -16.48 12.92
C HIS A 778 7.80 -15.93 11.56
N GLU A 779 8.57 -16.17 10.49
CA GLU A 779 8.26 -15.65 9.14
C GLU A 779 6.92 -16.16 8.61
N HIS A 780 6.65 -17.46 8.79
CA HIS A 780 5.35 -18.06 8.50
C HIS A 780 4.16 -17.43 9.25
N GLU A 781 4.34 -16.76 10.41
CA GLU A 781 3.22 -16.09 11.08
C GLU A 781 2.67 -14.95 10.20
N PHE A 782 3.52 -14.25 9.45
CA PHE A 782 3.08 -13.25 8.47
C PHE A 782 2.29 -13.88 7.32
N VAL A 783 2.72 -15.06 6.85
CA VAL A 783 2.02 -15.82 5.80
C VAL A 783 0.63 -16.25 6.28
N TYR A 784 0.55 -16.91 7.44
CA TYR A 784 -0.71 -17.40 7.99
C TYR A 784 -1.65 -16.27 8.41
N HIS A 785 -1.12 -15.15 8.90
CA HIS A 785 -1.93 -13.96 9.15
C HIS A 785 -2.54 -13.43 7.85
N THR A 786 -1.77 -13.37 6.76
CA THR A 786 -2.21 -12.84 5.46
C THR A 786 -3.23 -13.74 4.75
N PHE A 787 -3.00 -15.05 4.73
CA PHE A 787 -3.87 -16.01 4.03
C PHE A 787 -4.97 -16.61 4.91
N GLY A 788 -5.01 -16.24 6.19
CA GLY A 788 -6.02 -16.70 7.16
C GLY A 788 -5.58 -17.93 7.96
N ARG A 789 -5.22 -17.71 9.23
CA ARG A 789 -4.73 -18.74 10.17
C ARG A 789 -5.64 -19.96 10.35
N GLN A 790 -6.95 -19.77 10.18
CA GLN A 790 -7.95 -20.84 10.31
C GLN A 790 -7.81 -21.90 9.22
N ALA A 791 -7.52 -21.48 7.99
CA ALA A 791 -7.39 -22.39 6.85
C ALA A 791 -6.22 -23.36 7.01
N TYR A 792 -5.17 -22.94 7.71
CA TYR A 792 -3.93 -23.70 7.90
C TYR A 792 -3.80 -24.30 9.31
N ARG A 793 -4.73 -24.00 10.22
CA ARG A 793 -4.67 -24.37 11.65
C ARG A 793 -3.32 -24.03 12.30
N ARG A 794 -2.86 -22.79 12.10
CA ARG A 794 -1.58 -22.30 12.66
C ARG A 794 -1.79 -21.13 13.61
N SER A 795 -0.86 -20.96 14.53
CA SER A 795 -0.86 -19.83 15.47
C SER A 795 -0.15 -18.63 14.85
N THR A 796 -0.64 -17.44 15.14
CA THR A 796 0.01 -16.15 14.84
C THR A 796 0.28 -15.37 16.13
N ALA A 797 0.33 -16.07 17.26
CA ALA A 797 0.32 -15.47 18.59
C ALA A 797 1.43 -14.45 18.84
N ASN A 798 2.64 -14.67 18.31
CA ASN A 798 3.75 -13.72 18.54
C ASN A 798 3.53 -12.47 17.70
N LEU A 799 3.10 -12.62 16.45
CA LEU A 799 2.73 -11.51 15.59
C LEU A 799 1.58 -10.70 16.21
N ASP A 800 0.52 -11.36 16.68
CA ASP A 800 -0.63 -10.71 17.30
C ASP A 800 -0.22 -9.91 18.55
N LEU A 801 0.67 -10.46 19.40
CA LEU A 801 1.21 -9.74 20.55
C LEU A 801 2.06 -8.52 20.16
N PHE A 802 2.88 -8.64 19.10
CA PHE A 802 3.69 -7.54 18.62
C PHE A 802 2.86 -6.42 17.97
N LEU A 803 1.79 -6.77 17.26
CA LEU A 803 0.81 -5.78 16.75
C LEU A 803 0.03 -5.12 17.89
N ARG A 804 -0.39 -5.89 18.89
CA ARG A 804 -1.04 -5.36 20.09
C ARG A 804 -0.13 -4.39 20.85
N ARG A 805 1.19 -4.65 20.88
CA ARG A 805 2.19 -3.74 21.45
C ARG A 805 2.18 -2.38 20.76
N PHE A 806 2.05 -2.32 19.43
CA PHE A 806 1.92 -1.05 18.70
C PHE A 806 0.72 -0.24 19.21
N ASN A 807 -0.47 -0.87 19.28
CA ASN A 807 -1.68 -0.22 19.77
C ASN A 807 -1.56 0.19 21.25
N GLN A 808 -0.94 -0.63 22.09
CA GLN A 808 -0.67 -0.31 23.49
C GLN A 808 0.15 0.99 23.62
N LEU A 809 1.21 1.16 22.83
CA LEU A 809 2.04 2.36 22.86
C LEU A 809 1.31 3.59 22.32
N GLN A 810 0.50 3.42 21.28
CA GLN A 810 -0.34 4.50 20.76
C GLN A 810 -1.33 4.98 21.84
N PHE A 811 -2.09 4.07 22.45
CA PHE A 811 -3.06 4.41 23.48
C PHE A 811 -2.42 4.90 24.79
N TRP A 812 -1.19 4.50 25.10
CA TRP A 812 -0.43 5.04 26.23
C TRP A 812 -0.24 6.55 26.12
N VAL A 813 0.16 7.05 24.94
CA VAL A 813 0.29 8.48 24.70
C VAL A 813 -1.04 9.20 24.91
N VAL A 814 -2.12 8.69 24.32
CA VAL A 814 -3.45 9.32 24.42
C VAL A 814 -3.96 9.31 25.85
N THR A 815 -3.78 8.19 26.56
CA THR A 815 -4.19 8.00 27.96
C THR A 815 -3.50 9.02 28.87
N GLU A 816 -2.17 9.10 28.82
CA GLU A 816 -1.41 10.01 29.69
C GLU A 816 -1.73 11.48 29.42
N VAL A 817 -1.94 11.86 28.15
CA VAL A 817 -2.32 13.24 27.80
C VAL A 817 -3.74 13.56 28.29
N CYS A 818 -4.70 12.65 28.08
CA CYS A 818 -6.11 12.86 28.45
C CYS A 818 -6.36 12.80 29.97
N LEU A 819 -5.54 12.08 30.73
CA LEU A 819 -5.61 12.03 32.20
C LEU A 819 -4.84 13.17 32.89
N CYS A 820 -4.10 13.99 32.13
CA CYS A 820 -3.32 15.10 32.68
C CYS A 820 -4.14 16.41 32.73
N GLY A 821 -4.77 16.67 33.87
CA GLY A 821 -5.62 17.85 34.07
C GLY A 821 -4.91 19.21 33.92
N GLN A 822 -3.61 19.28 34.26
CA GLN A 822 -2.86 20.54 34.28
C GLN A 822 -2.26 20.86 32.90
N LEU A 823 -2.65 22.01 32.31
CA LEU A 823 -2.17 22.45 30.99
C LEU A 823 -0.64 22.50 30.87
N SER A 824 0.05 23.05 31.87
CA SER A 824 1.53 23.15 31.87
C SER A 824 2.20 21.77 31.82
N LYS A 825 1.68 20.80 32.60
CA LYS A 825 2.16 19.42 32.60
C LYS A 825 1.82 18.68 31.31
N ARG A 826 0.66 18.94 30.69
CA ARG A 826 0.33 18.40 29.35
C ARG A 826 1.33 18.85 28.28
N VAL A 827 1.73 20.12 28.28
CA VAL A 827 2.76 20.62 27.36
C VAL A 827 4.10 19.90 27.60
N GLN A 828 4.45 19.63 28.87
CA GLN A 828 5.64 18.84 29.21
C GLN A 828 5.52 17.38 28.73
N LEU A 829 4.34 16.77 28.79
CA LEU A 829 4.08 15.43 28.25
C LEU A 829 4.27 15.39 26.73
N LEU A 830 3.69 16.32 25.97
CA LEU A 830 3.90 16.37 24.51
C LEU A 830 5.40 16.50 24.17
N LYS A 831 6.11 17.40 24.87
CA LYS A 831 7.57 17.53 24.75
C LYS A 831 8.31 16.24 25.12
N LYS A 832 7.85 15.50 26.13
CA LYS A 832 8.45 14.24 26.57
C LYS A 832 8.27 13.15 25.51
N PHE A 833 7.07 12.98 24.97
CA PHE A 833 6.75 11.99 23.94
C PHE A 833 7.50 12.27 22.63
N ILE A 834 7.59 13.54 22.19
CA ILE A 834 8.40 13.90 21.01
C ILE A 834 9.86 13.51 21.20
N LYS A 835 10.43 13.69 22.41
CA LYS A 835 11.79 13.25 22.71
C LYS A 835 11.94 11.73 22.72
N ILE A 836 10.97 11.00 23.27
CA ILE A 836 10.98 9.53 23.28
C ILE A 836 10.92 9.02 21.84
N ALA A 837 10.01 9.55 21.02
CA ALA A 837 9.91 9.23 19.59
C ALA A 837 11.24 9.50 18.85
N ALA A 838 11.86 10.67 19.08
CA ALA A 838 13.16 11.00 18.48
C ALA A 838 14.24 9.95 18.80
N HIS A 839 14.30 9.48 20.06
CA HIS A 839 15.24 8.42 20.45
C HIS A 839 14.85 7.04 19.91
N CYS A 840 13.55 6.71 19.80
CA CYS A 840 13.12 5.48 19.11
C CYS A 840 13.59 5.47 17.65
N ARG A 841 13.47 6.61 16.94
CA ARG A 841 14.00 6.79 15.58
C ARG A 841 15.53 6.65 15.54
N GLU A 842 16.25 7.24 16.49
CA GLU A 842 17.71 7.10 16.65
C GLU A 842 18.13 5.63 16.81
N PHE A 843 17.38 4.84 17.59
CA PHE A 843 17.59 3.41 17.75
C PHE A 843 17.06 2.55 16.60
N ARG A 844 16.60 3.17 15.50
CA ARG A 844 15.97 2.49 14.34
C ARG A 844 14.75 1.64 14.72
N ASN A 845 14.08 1.99 15.81
CA ASN A 845 12.79 1.43 16.20
C ASN A 845 11.65 2.28 15.62
N LEU A 846 11.37 2.07 14.34
CA LEU A 846 10.35 2.81 13.62
C LEU A 846 8.93 2.41 14.06
N ASN A 847 8.74 1.17 14.52
CA ASN A 847 7.44 0.70 15.03
C ASN A 847 6.95 1.56 16.21
N SER A 848 7.79 1.73 17.24
CA SER A 848 7.41 2.50 18.44
C SER A 848 7.50 4.00 18.22
N PHE A 849 8.39 4.46 17.35
CA PHE A 849 8.37 5.84 16.85
C PHE A 849 6.98 6.18 16.28
N PHE A 850 6.48 5.42 15.31
CA PHE A 850 5.18 5.69 14.70
C PHE A 850 4.01 5.47 15.65
N ALA A 851 4.07 4.49 16.56
CA ALA A 851 3.04 4.32 17.58
C ALA A 851 2.86 5.60 18.41
N ILE A 852 3.97 6.24 18.81
CA ILE A 852 3.94 7.49 19.58
C ILE A 852 3.38 8.65 18.74
N ILE A 853 3.84 8.80 17.49
CA ILE A 853 3.36 9.88 16.60
C ILE A 853 1.87 9.73 16.32
N MET A 854 1.40 8.52 16.01
CA MET A 854 -0.02 8.23 15.81
C MET A 854 -0.86 8.42 17.07
N GLY A 855 -0.27 8.23 18.26
CA GLY A 855 -0.90 8.59 19.53
C GLY A 855 -1.10 10.10 19.67
N MET A 856 -0.11 10.90 19.24
CA MET A 856 -0.20 12.36 19.25
C MET A 856 -1.15 12.92 18.18
N SER A 857 -1.23 12.29 17.01
CA SER A 857 -2.18 12.63 15.94
C SER A 857 -3.61 12.13 16.22
N ASN A 858 -3.84 11.36 17.30
CA ASN A 858 -5.17 10.89 17.68
C ASN A 858 -6.12 12.08 17.89
N PRO A 859 -7.39 12.02 17.43
CA PRO A 859 -8.36 13.11 17.56
C PRO A 859 -8.55 13.65 18.99
N ALA A 860 -8.37 12.82 20.01
CA ALA A 860 -8.46 13.26 21.42
C ALA A 860 -7.26 14.13 21.84
N VAL A 861 -6.11 14.01 21.18
CA VAL A 861 -4.89 14.79 21.47
C VAL A 861 -4.73 15.96 20.50
N SER A 862 -4.91 15.74 19.20
CA SER A 862 -4.71 16.77 18.17
C SER A 862 -5.67 17.96 18.32
N ARG A 863 -6.86 17.74 18.89
CA ARG A 863 -7.85 18.81 19.15
C ARG A 863 -7.50 19.78 20.28
N LEU A 864 -6.49 19.48 21.11
CA LEU A 864 -6.13 20.27 22.29
C LEU A 864 -5.33 21.52 21.90
N THR A 865 -5.99 22.47 21.21
CA THR A 865 -5.32 23.62 20.58
C THR A 865 -4.53 24.46 21.59
N GLN A 866 -5.03 24.66 22.81
CA GLN A 866 -4.32 25.45 23.83
C GLN A 866 -3.03 24.75 24.28
N THR A 867 -3.04 23.42 24.32
CA THR A 867 -1.86 22.61 24.65
C THR A 867 -0.83 22.68 23.51
N TRP A 868 -1.26 22.55 22.26
CA TRP A 868 -0.36 22.64 21.09
C TRP A 868 0.21 24.04 20.88
N GLU A 869 -0.60 25.10 21.04
CA GLU A 869 -0.16 26.48 20.91
C GLU A 869 1.03 26.80 21.84
N LYS A 870 0.96 26.34 23.09
CA LYS A 870 1.99 26.54 24.12
C LYS A 870 3.22 25.63 23.99
N LEU A 871 3.22 24.68 23.06
CA LEU A 871 4.40 23.86 22.79
C LEU A 871 5.51 24.73 22.15
N PRO A 872 6.77 24.67 22.64
CA PRO A 872 7.84 25.45 22.04
C PRO A 872 8.03 25.13 20.56
N SER A 873 8.30 26.15 19.73
CA SER A 873 8.42 26.05 18.26
C SER A 873 9.39 24.96 17.81
N LYS A 874 10.52 24.78 18.52
CA LYS A 874 11.47 23.67 18.29
C LYS A 874 10.79 22.29 18.26
N PHE A 875 9.88 22.02 19.19
CA PHE A 875 9.20 20.72 19.29
C PHE A 875 8.04 20.61 18.30
N LYS A 876 7.36 21.73 17.97
CA LYS A 876 6.40 21.75 16.85
C LYS A 876 7.07 21.35 15.54
N LYS A 877 8.27 21.90 15.25
CA LYS A 877 9.06 21.56 14.07
C LYS A 877 9.44 20.08 14.02
N PHE A 878 9.93 19.52 15.13
CA PHE A 878 10.23 18.08 15.21
C PHE A 878 9.00 17.22 14.98
N TYR A 879 7.85 17.57 15.59
CA TYR A 879 6.63 16.82 15.40
C TYR A 879 6.13 16.85 13.95
N ALA A 880 6.16 18.02 13.29
CA ALA A 880 5.80 18.15 11.87
C ALA A 880 6.72 17.32 10.96
N GLU A 881 8.04 17.30 11.22
CA GLU A 881 8.98 16.42 10.50
C GLU A 881 8.70 14.93 10.75
N PHE A 882 8.24 14.57 11.94
CA PHE A 882 7.89 13.19 12.26
C PHE A 882 6.58 12.76 11.61
N GLU A 883 5.60 13.67 11.52
CA GLU A 883 4.31 13.41 10.88
C GLU A 883 4.45 13.30 9.35
N SER A 884 5.37 14.04 8.71
CA SER A 884 5.60 13.91 7.26
C SER A 884 6.12 12.54 6.84
N LEU A 885 6.80 11.80 7.74
CA LEU A 885 7.19 10.41 7.49
C LEU A 885 6.00 9.43 7.42
N LEU A 886 4.83 9.81 7.94
CA LEU A 886 3.58 9.04 7.85
C LEU A 886 2.77 9.33 6.58
N ASP A 887 3.21 10.27 5.73
CA ASP A 887 2.50 10.65 4.51
C ASP A 887 2.17 9.41 3.66
N PRO A 888 0.88 9.09 3.43
CA PRO A 888 0.46 7.92 2.65
C PRO A 888 0.68 8.10 1.15
N SER A 889 0.99 9.31 0.68
CA SER A 889 1.19 9.63 -0.73
C SER A 889 2.20 8.69 -1.39
N ARG A 890 1.88 8.26 -2.62
CA ARG A 890 2.73 7.36 -3.43
C ARG A 890 3.13 6.09 -2.65
N ASN A 891 2.16 5.51 -1.93
CA ASN A 891 2.33 4.32 -1.09
C ASN A 891 3.41 4.47 0.00
N HIS A 892 3.28 5.52 0.82
CA HIS A 892 4.22 5.80 1.92
C HIS A 892 5.67 5.97 1.47
N ARG A 893 5.90 6.70 0.37
CA ARG A 893 7.24 6.84 -0.25
C ARG A 893 8.28 7.37 0.72
N SER A 894 7.95 8.36 1.56
CA SER A 894 8.90 8.94 2.53
C SER A 894 9.41 7.90 3.54
N TYR A 895 8.52 7.08 4.10
CA TYR A 895 8.91 5.96 4.97
C TYR A 895 9.79 4.95 4.22
N ARG A 896 9.40 4.53 3.01
CA ARG A 896 10.13 3.51 2.23
C ARG A 896 11.56 3.97 1.90
N LEU A 897 11.72 5.21 1.47
CA LEU A 897 13.03 5.81 1.19
C LEU A 897 13.88 5.94 2.45
N THR A 898 13.25 6.22 3.60
CA THR A 898 13.95 6.28 4.89
C THR A 898 14.48 4.91 5.29
N VAL A 899 13.66 3.86 5.21
CA VAL A 899 14.07 2.48 5.55
C VAL A 899 15.12 1.94 4.59
N ALA A 900 15.00 2.21 3.29
CA ALA A 900 15.95 1.74 2.28
C ALA A 900 17.39 2.28 2.48
N LYS A 901 17.54 3.39 3.20
CA LYS A 901 18.85 3.98 3.54
C LYS A 901 19.39 3.54 4.90
N MET A 902 18.61 2.78 5.68
CA MET A 902 19.01 2.32 7.00
C MET A 902 19.62 0.92 6.92
N GLU A 903 20.69 0.71 7.68
CA GLU A 903 21.25 -0.63 7.89
C GLU A 903 20.57 -1.33 9.08
N PRO A 904 20.51 -2.68 9.11
CA PRO A 904 20.08 -3.45 10.29
C PRO A 904 20.96 -3.20 11.53
N PRO A 905 20.48 -3.45 12.76
CA PRO A 905 19.12 -3.83 13.18
C PRO A 905 18.08 -2.71 13.02
N ILE A 906 16.89 -3.04 12.50
CA ILE A 906 15.74 -2.13 12.33
C ILE A 906 14.48 -2.82 12.85
N ILE A 907 13.62 -2.11 13.58
CA ILE A 907 12.24 -2.54 13.83
C ILE A 907 11.33 -1.75 12.87
N PRO A 908 10.81 -2.37 11.80
CA PRO A 908 10.07 -1.66 10.77
C PRO A 908 8.67 -1.27 11.25
N PHE A 909 8.00 -0.40 10.48
CA PHE A 909 6.58 -0.10 10.66
C PHE A 909 5.72 -1.28 10.21
N THR A 910 5.60 -2.28 11.08
CA THR A 910 4.98 -3.59 10.80
C THR A 910 3.53 -3.51 10.31
N PRO A 911 2.67 -2.61 10.83
CA PRO A 911 1.35 -2.34 10.27
C PRO A 911 1.33 -2.08 8.76
N LEU A 912 2.28 -1.31 8.26
CA LEU A 912 2.38 -1.01 6.84
C LEU A 912 2.86 -2.22 6.03
N LEU A 913 3.79 -3.03 6.58
CA LEU A 913 4.21 -4.27 5.94
C LEU A 913 3.06 -5.29 5.83
N LEU A 914 2.23 -5.42 6.86
CA LEU A 914 1.05 -6.27 6.80
C LEU A 914 0.01 -5.74 5.83
N LYS A 915 -0.19 -4.42 5.77
CA LYS A 915 -1.02 -3.79 4.74
C LYS A 915 -0.52 -4.18 3.35
N ASP A 916 0.78 -4.08 3.08
CA ASP A 916 1.35 -4.47 1.79
C ASP A 916 1.04 -5.94 1.45
N MET A 917 1.17 -6.85 2.42
CA MET A 917 0.86 -8.27 2.24
C MET A 917 -0.63 -8.53 2.01
N THR A 918 -1.51 -7.90 2.79
CA THR A 918 -2.97 -8.01 2.64
C THR A 918 -3.43 -7.49 1.27
N PHE A 919 -2.98 -6.30 0.87
CA PHE A 919 -3.32 -5.74 -0.44
C PHE A 919 -2.75 -6.59 -1.59
N THR A 920 -1.55 -7.14 -1.44
CA THR A 920 -0.99 -8.10 -2.41
C THR A 920 -1.84 -9.37 -2.48
N HIS A 921 -2.32 -9.86 -1.34
CA HIS A 921 -3.15 -11.06 -1.26
C HIS A 921 -4.53 -10.87 -1.89
N GLU A 922 -5.21 -9.78 -1.59
CA GLU A 922 -6.56 -9.45 -2.08
C GLU A 922 -6.53 -9.01 -3.55
N GLY A 923 -5.50 -8.26 -3.96
CA GLY A 923 -5.37 -7.74 -5.32
C GLY A 923 -4.91 -8.76 -6.35
N ASN A 924 -4.37 -9.91 -5.94
CA ASN A 924 -3.83 -10.93 -6.85
C ASN A 924 -4.45 -12.29 -6.56
N LYS A 925 -4.95 -13.00 -7.58
CA LYS A 925 -5.45 -14.37 -7.39
C LYS A 925 -4.31 -15.33 -7.05
N THR A 926 -4.55 -16.23 -6.10
CA THR A 926 -3.61 -17.32 -5.74
C THR A 926 -3.46 -18.33 -6.86
N PHE A 927 -4.53 -18.59 -7.61
CA PHE A 927 -4.55 -19.50 -8.76
C PHE A 927 -5.06 -18.77 -10.01
N ILE A 928 -4.39 -18.99 -11.15
CA ILE A 928 -4.75 -18.49 -12.48
C ILE A 928 -4.83 -19.73 -13.39
N ASP A 929 -5.98 -19.97 -14.02
CA ASP A 929 -6.22 -21.14 -14.88
C ASP A 929 -5.80 -22.47 -14.22
N ASN A 930 -6.15 -22.62 -12.93
CA ASN A 930 -5.78 -23.75 -12.06
C ASN A 930 -4.27 -23.93 -11.79
N MET A 931 -3.42 -23.04 -12.28
CA MET A 931 -2.00 -22.97 -11.92
C MET A 931 -1.78 -22.04 -10.73
N VAL A 932 -0.78 -22.34 -9.91
CA VAL A 932 -0.31 -21.47 -8.82
C VAL A 932 0.26 -20.20 -9.44
N ASN A 933 -0.20 -19.04 -8.98
CA ASN A 933 0.40 -17.75 -9.32
C ASN A 933 1.67 -17.54 -8.48
N PHE A 934 2.82 -17.95 -9.02
CA PHE A 934 4.10 -17.87 -8.31
C PHE A 934 4.66 -16.44 -8.27
N GLU A 935 4.24 -15.56 -9.17
CA GLU A 935 4.53 -14.11 -9.08
C GLU A 935 3.92 -13.53 -7.79
N LYS A 936 2.66 -13.85 -7.48
CA LYS A 936 2.04 -13.47 -6.19
C LYS A 936 2.84 -14.01 -5.00
N MET A 937 3.27 -15.28 -5.05
CA MET A 937 4.06 -15.88 -3.97
C MET A 937 5.36 -15.11 -3.74
N ARG A 938 6.08 -14.75 -4.81
CA ARG A 938 7.31 -13.95 -4.76
C ARG A 938 7.07 -12.55 -4.20
N LEU A 939 5.97 -11.89 -4.56
CA LEU A 939 5.64 -10.56 -4.04
C LEU A 939 5.44 -10.59 -2.51
N ILE A 940 4.76 -11.61 -1.99
CA ILE A 940 4.56 -11.77 -0.55
C ILE A 940 5.88 -12.15 0.15
N ALA A 941 6.66 -13.05 -0.45
CA ALA A 941 7.97 -13.44 0.05
C ALA A 941 8.97 -12.26 0.10
N ASN A 942 8.90 -11.31 -0.84
CA ASN A 942 9.71 -10.09 -0.83
C ASN A 942 9.51 -9.30 0.47
N THR A 943 8.26 -9.10 0.91
CA THR A 943 7.96 -8.37 2.15
C THR A 943 8.53 -9.07 3.38
N ILE A 944 8.45 -10.40 3.42
CA ILE A 944 9.02 -11.20 4.50
C ILE A 944 10.55 -11.16 4.48
N ARG A 945 11.18 -11.17 3.29
CA ARG A 945 12.63 -10.97 3.16
C ARG A 945 13.07 -9.60 3.66
N THR A 946 12.27 -8.55 3.51
CA THR A 946 12.52 -7.25 4.16
C THR A 946 12.52 -7.39 5.68
N VAL A 947 11.53 -8.10 6.27
CA VAL A 947 11.50 -8.38 7.72
C VAL A 947 12.77 -9.14 8.16
N ARG A 948 13.18 -10.15 7.39
CA ARG A 948 14.41 -10.91 7.65
C ARG A 948 15.66 -10.03 7.60
N HIS A 949 15.76 -9.15 6.62
CA HIS A 949 16.85 -8.18 6.51
C HIS A 949 16.90 -7.24 7.72
N CYS A 950 15.76 -6.67 8.12
CA CYS A 950 15.66 -5.78 9.28
C CYS A 950 16.22 -6.40 10.58
N ARG A 951 16.09 -7.72 10.76
CA ARG A 951 16.57 -8.47 11.93
C ARG A 951 17.85 -9.28 11.71
N SER A 952 18.54 -9.08 10.60
CA SER A 952 19.76 -9.84 10.25
C SER A 952 20.96 -9.56 11.15
N GLN A 953 20.93 -8.45 11.90
CA GLN A 953 21.92 -8.07 12.91
C GLN A 953 21.24 -8.00 14.28
N PRO A 954 21.90 -8.40 15.37
CA PRO A 954 21.35 -8.28 16.71
C PRO A 954 21.31 -6.81 17.17
N PHE A 955 20.31 -6.45 17.97
CA PHE A 955 20.31 -5.19 18.70
C PHE A 955 21.21 -5.28 19.93
N ASN A 956 22.29 -4.48 19.98
CA ASN A 956 23.30 -4.56 21.04
C ASN A 956 22.82 -3.93 22.37
N PRO A 957 22.67 -4.71 23.46
CA PRO A 957 22.29 -4.19 24.77
C PRO A 957 23.39 -3.38 25.47
N GLU A 958 24.66 -3.53 25.07
CA GLU A 958 25.81 -2.91 25.72
C GLU A 958 25.94 -1.40 25.45
N ALA A 959 25.19 -0.87 24.46
CA ALA A 959 25.04 0.56 24.22
C ALA A 959 24.12 1.26 25.25
N SER A 960 23.81 0.60 26.38
CA SER A 960 22.90 1.11 27.40
C SER A 960 23.31 2.50 27.88
N PRO A 961 22.37 3.45 27.99
CA PRO A 961 22.61 4.69 28.72
C PRO A 961 23.06 4.37 30.16
N ALA A 962 23.93 5.21 30.72
CA ALA A 962 24.31 5.17 32.13
C ALA A 962 23.10 5.58 33.00
N SER A 963 22.12 4.69 33.14
CA SER A 963 20.91 4.92 33.94
C SER A 963 21.17 4.61 35.40
N LYS A 964 20.65 5.44 36.30
CA LYS A 964 20.76 5.22 37.75
C LYS A 964 19.86 4.06 38.24
N ASN A 965 18.72 3.82 37.59
CA ASN A 965 17.71 2.81 37.96
C ASN A 965 17.13 2.06 36.72
N PRO A 966 17.91 1.24 36.00
CA PRO A 966 17.47 0.60 34.76
C PRO A 966 16.30 -0.39 34.94
N GLN A 967 16.21 -1.06 36.09
CA GLN A 967 15.14 -2.04 36.36
C GLN A 967 13.77 -1.38 36.54
N GLU A 968 13.71 -0.18 37.13
CA GLU A 968 12.47 0.57 37.32
C GLU A 968 11.87 1.00 35.98
N VAL A 969 12.71 1.53 35.08
CA VAL A 969 12.33 1.89 33.71
C VAL A 969 11.87 0.66 32.93
N ARG A 970 12.60 -0.46 33.06
CA ARG A 970 12.23 -1.74 32.43
C ARG A 970 10.84 -2.21 32.88
N ASN A 971 10.57 -2.17 34.18
CA ASN A 971 9.29 -2.60 34.74
C ASN A 971 8.15 -1.72 34.23
N TYR A 972 8.32 -0.39 34.26
CA TYR A 972 7.32 0.55 33.74
C TYR A 972 6.98 0.27 32.27
N VAL A 973 8.00 0.19 31.41
CA VAL A 973 7.83 0.01 29.95
C VAL A 973 7.12 -1.30 29.58
N ARG A 974 7.34 -2.37 30.35
CA ARG A 974 6.74 -3.69 30.11
C ARG A 974 5.33 -3.85 30.70
N GLN A 975 4.92 -2.96 31.60
CA GLN A 975 3.65 -3.05 32.34
C GLN A 975 2.73 -1.84 32.10
N ILE A 976 2.86 -1.19 30.94
CA ILE A 976 2.05 -0.04 30.57
C ILE A 976 0.56 -0.42 30.54
N THR A 977 -0.24 0.26 31.37
CA THR A 977 -1.71 0.18 31.36
C THR A 977 -2.28 1.37 30.60
N VAL A 978 -3.37 1.16 29.86
CA VAL A 978 -3.94 2.17 28.95
C VAL A 978 -5.45 2.14 28.95
N ILE A 979 -6.06 3.26 28.55
CA ILE A 979 -7.44 3.32 28.09
C ILE A 979 -7.41 3.13 26.58
N ASP A 980 -8.07 2.10 26.06
CA ASP A 980 -8.22 1.83 24.62
C ASP A 980 -9.63 2.16 24.08
N ASN A 981 -10.55 2.57 24.96
CA ASN A 981 -11.88 3.06 24.57
C ASN A 981 -11.79 4.51 24.06
N GLN A 982 -11.87 4.68 22.73
CA GLN A 982 -11.77 5.99 22.07
C GLN A 982 -12.88 6.96 22.48
N ARG A 983 -14.09 6.48 22.81
CA ARG A 983 -15.19 7.34 23.28
C ARG A 983 -14.84 7.96 24.63
N THR A 984 -14.32 7.15 25.56
CA THR A 984 -13.83 7.63 26.86
C THR A 984 -12.72 8.67 26.72
N LEU A 985 -11.72 8.39 25.89
CA LEU A 985 -10.61 9.33 25.62
C LEU A 985 -11.10 10.66 25.03
N SER A 986 -12.06 10.61 24.10
CA SER A 986 -12.64 11.80 23.47
C SER A 986 -13.43 12.63 24.48
N GLN A 987 -14.19 11.99 25.38
CA GLN A 987 -14.89 12.67 26.47
C GLN A 987 -13.93 13.32 27.46
N LEU A 988 -12.85 12.64 27.84
CA LEU A 988 -11.81 13.21 28.70
C LEU A 988 -11.18 14.45 28.05
N SER A 989 -10.83 14.37 26.77
CA SER A 989 -10.30 15.50 26.00
C SER A 989 -11.26 16.70 25.96
N LEU A 990 -12.55 16.46 25.72
CA LEU A 990 -13.56 17.52 25.72
C LEU A 990 -13.71 18.21 27.09
N ARG A 991 -13.53 17.46 28.18
CA ARG A 991 -13.51 18.02 29.55
C ARG A 991 -12.27 18.87 29.82
N LEU A 992 -11.13 18.53 29.21
CA LEU A 992 -9.89 19.31 29.34
C LEU A 992 -9.96 20.64 28.59
N GLU A 993 -10.45 20.62 27.35
CA GLU A 993 -10.58 21.79 26.48
C GLU A 993 -11.92 21.73 25.71
N PRO A 994 -12.99 22.39 26.19
CA PRO A 994 -14.29 22.40 25.52
C PRO A 994 -14.24 23.01 24.11
N ARG A 995 -15.12 22.57 23.19
CA ARG A 995 -15.26 23.23 21.87
C ARG A 995 -15.76 24.66 22.08
N LYS A 996 -15.16 25.64 21.41
CA LYS A 996 -15.72 27.00 21.34
C LYS A 996 -17.09 26.91 20.66
N ALA A 997 -18.13 27.46 21.30
CA ALA A 997 -19.50 27.47 20.80
C ALA A 997 -19.64 28.38 19.57
#